data_AF-A0A1L7N5V6-F1
#
_entry.id   AF-A0A1L7N5V6-F1
#
_cell.length_a   1.000
_cell.length_b   1.000
_cell.length_c   1.000
_cell.angle_alpha   90.00
_cell.angle_beta   90.00
_cell.angle_gamma   90.00
#
_symmetry.space_group_name_H-M   'P 1'
#
loop_
_entity.id
_entity.type
_entity.pdbx_description
1 polymer ?
#
loop_
_entity_poly.entity_id
_entity_poly.type
_entity_poly.pdbx_seq_one_letter_code
_entity_poly.pdbx_strand_id
1 'polypeptide(L)'
;MEVQLRADVLQRLESDFGLQHMAGTDYMRKGTCPQCSQKRLFSRHDNPWFIRCGREEKCRYMAPVKEIYPDLFDDWSKRAPATDKEPAASAIAYLTFARGFDLNLVKGWYTQENYFDRELGIGSATVRFPLEHGGYWERLIDQPARFGKKKARFQPGKSYKGHWWCPPGVDLQEVKELWIVEGIFDAIALLHNGIAAVAALSSNAYPEESLKALIATCEGKTPKLIWALDNEPGAHKYTKVWVKQARALGFTCEAAQIPQPDARKVDWNDLHQRWAFLDDDEARADRIKHDLDEAKHHGALLIAESAVEKALLLYQWREREEFHFGFDSRLYWWRLDISKFNSAMQALDSSESQEDQQLNDKGRRAKALRMSGCVVEIANCYPKALYYQRNEITDESWYFFRVDFPHDGAAVKNTFTGSQVATASEFKKRLLGMGAGAVFTGSGQQLDKIMKDQLFGIKTVQTIDYIGYSREYGCYVFNEVAVRDGQIVGVNEEEFFEMGKLKLKSLQKGVKMALQRDDKRYSPEWLDLLWTCFGAQGIVALNFWFGSLFAEQIRHRYQSFPFLEATGEAGAGKTTLLTLLWKLFGREGYEGFDPAKSTKAGRSRLMGQVSGMPVVLLESDRSGDDKSHAKTFEWDELKDYFGGGTLATKGVKTAGNETYEPPFRGTIAISQNAPVVASEAIMTRIVKLHFVRPQVTVESRAAADRLNGLDGALLSNFLLRAVRKEAEVLELFADRLPVYEAKLRALHSHCFACGNQFQGEENHCNHCGNKLSGYIRVERIIYNHAQMMALLDCLRLVLPLSDDQVNHTRAQLVRMAIERQASISSDHPVVAEFWEVYEYLQGLDADGPVVNHSKKDHLIAINLNDFVKCAAEHRQKLADINELRDRLKDSRSHKLIEVNKAVDSAVRAHQAKTGNYTISKQPIVKCWMFQA
;
A
#
# COMPACT_ATOMS: atom_id res chain seq x y z
N MET A 1 -36.70 -4.26 22.54
CA MET A 1 -35.31 -4.35 22.07
C MET A 1 -35.05 -5.62 21.27
N GLU A 2 -35.24 -6.81 21.85
CA GLU A 2 -35.17 -8.10 21.12
C GLU A 2 -36.01 -8.07 19.82
N VAL A 3 -37.23 -7.55 19.92
CA VAL A 3 -38.15 -7.37 18.77
C VAL A 3 -37.60 -6.40 17.71
N GLN A 4 -36.89 -5.34 18.09
CA GLN A 4 -36.42 -4.30 17.16
C GLN A 4 -35.11 -4.69 16.46
N LEU A 5 -34.12 -5.22 17.20
CA LEU A 5 -32.88 -5.74 16.58
C LEU A 5 -33.20 -6.91 15.65
N ARG A 6 -34.08 -7.81 16.09
CA ARG A 6 -34.60 -8.89 15.25
C ARG A 6 -35.31 -8.34 14.01
N ALA A 7 -36.18 -7.34 14.15
CA ALA A 7 -36.86 -6.73 13.00
C ALA A 7 -35.87 -6.09 12.00
N ASP A 8 -34.88 -5.32 12.48
CA ASP A 8 -33.84 -4.70 11.65
C ASP A 8 -33.06 -5.79 10.86
N VAL A 9 -32.70 -6.88 11.53
CA VAL A 9 -32.01 -8.02 10.92
C VAL A 9 -32.88 -8.69 9.87
N LEU A 10 -34.14 -9.03 10.21
CA LEU A 10 -35.06 -9.68 9.28
C LEU A 10 -35.25 -8.82 8.03
N GLN A 11 -35.49 -7.51 8.19
CA GLN A 11 -35.65 -6.58 7.07
C GLN A 11 -34.43 -6.58 6.14
N ARG A 12 -33.20 -6.56 6.70
CA ARG A 12 -31.97 -6.61 5.90
C ARG A 12 -31.77 -7.95 5.22
N LEU A 13 -32.07 -9.06 5.90
CA LEU A 13 -31.99 -10.40 5.31
C LEU A 13 -32.95 -10.55 4.12
N GLU A 14 -34.14 -9.95 4.18
CA GLU A 14 -35.08 -9.88 3.07
C GLU A 14 -34.54 -9.01 1.92
N SER A 15 -34.05 -7.81 2.22
CA SER A 15 -33.50 -6.86 1.23
C SER A 15 -32.27 -7.42 0.49
N ASP A 16 -31.28 -7.88 1.24
CA ASP A 16 -29.94 -8.11 0.70
C ASP A 16 -29.79 -9.51 0.10
N PHE A 17 -30.52 -10.49 0.66
CA PHE A 17 -30.46 -11.88 0.21
C PHE A 17 -31.76 -12.37 -0.41
N GLY A 18 -32.87 -11.63 -0.35
CA GLY A 18 -34.16 -12.08 -0.86
C GLY A 18 -34.76 -13.23 -0.04
N LEU A 19 -34.41 -13.33 1.24
CA LEU A 19 -35.03 -14.30 2.15
C LEU A 19 -36.52 -13.96 2.33
N GLN A 20 -37.35 -14.98 2.53
CA GLN A 20 -38.79 -14.83 2.74
C GLN A 20 -39.22 -15.70 3.91
N HIS A 21 -40.01 -15.17 4.84
CA HIS A 21 -40.59 -15.99 5.92
C HIS A 21 -41.54 -17.05 5.34
N MET A 22 -41.33 -18.31 5.71
CA MET A 22 -42.18 -19.42 5.28
C MET A 22 -43.30 -19.61 6.30
N ALA A 23 -44.53 -19.31 5.89
CA ALA A 23 -45.72 -19.39 6.74
C ALA A 23 -45.84 -20.77 7.43
N GLY A 24 -46.11 -20.76 8.74
CA GLY A 24 -46.21 -21.97 9.56
C GLY A 24 -44.88 -22.60 9.96
N THR A 25 -43.75 -21.93 9.73
CA THR A 25 -42.41 -22.41 10.13
C THR A 25 -41.58 -21.30 10.78
N ASP A 26 -40.56 -21.70 11.53
CA ASP A 26 -39.58 -20.78 12.13
C ASP A 26 -38.44 -20.40 11.17
N TYR A 27 -38.61 -20.56 9.86
CA TYR A 27 -37.54 -20.30 8.89
C TYR A 27 -37.90 -19.26 7.83
N MET A 28 -36.88 -18.49 7.46
CA MET A 28 -36.84 -17.74 6.21
C MET A 28 -36.08 -18.53 5.15
N ARG A 29 -36.62 -18.67 3.95
CA ARG A 29 -36.01 -19.45 2.85
C ARG A 29 -36.04 -18.67 1.54
N LYS A 30 -35.57 -19.32 0.46
CA LYS A 30 -35.50 -18.80 -0.94
C LYS A 30 -34.48 -17.68 -1.17
N GLY A 31 -33.65 -17.37 -0.17
CA GLY A 31 -32.59 -16.39 -0.33
C GLY A 31 -31.49 -16.86 -1.29
N THR A 32 -30.76 -15.91 -1.87
CA THR A 32 -29.65 -16.15 -2.77
C THR A 32 -28.34 -16.26 -1.97
N CYS A 33 -27.65 -17.38 -2.10
CA CYS A 33 -26.39 -17.59 -1.39
C CYS A 33 -25.28 -16.71 -1.99
N PRO A 34 -24.56 -15.89 -1.20
CA PRO A 34 -23.51 -15.01 -1.73
C PRO A 34 -22.27 -15.77 -2.23
N GLN A 35 -22.09 -17.04 -1.82
CA GLN A 35 -20.94 -17.85 -2.24
C GLN A 35 -21.20 -18.65 -3.54
N CYS A 36 -22.39 -19.20 -3.73
CA CYS A 36 -22.68 -20.04 -4.91
C CYS A 36 -23.79 -19.49 -5.83
N SER A 37 -24.35 -18.33 -5.49
CA SER A 37 -25.42 -17.64 -6.22
C SER A 37 -26.70 -18.44 -6.42
N GLN A 38 -26.87 -19.57 -5.70
CA GLN A 38 -28.08 -20.40 -5.77
C GLN A 38 -29.13 -19.92 -4.76
N LYS A 39 -30.41 -19.97 -5.16
CA LYS A 39 -31.58 -19.63 -4.32
C LYS A 39 -31.92 -20.69 -3.28
N ARG A 40 -30.94 -21.04 -2.43
CA ARG A 40 -31.09 -22.03 -1.35
C ARG A 40 -30.54 -21.52 -0.02
N LEU A 41 -30.36 -20.20 0.13
CA LEU A 41 -30.03 -19.61 1.41
C LEU A 41 -31.26 -19.63 2.32
N PHE A 42 -31.03 -19.88 3.61
CA PHE A 42 -32.05 -19.83 4.64
C PHE A 42 -31.48 -19.29 5.96
N SER A 43 -32.38 -18.82 6.82
CA SER A 43 -32.10 -18.35 8.18
C SER A 43 -33.31 -18.71 9.07
N ARG A 44 -33.16 -18.69 10.40
CA ARG A 44 -34.29 -18.77 11.31
C ARG A 44 -35.01 -17.42 11.36
N HIS A 45 -36.33 -17.43 11.49
CA HIS A 45 -37.15 -16.22 11.59
C HIS A 45 -37.25 -15.73 13.03
N ASP A 46 -37.40 -16.65 13.98
CA ASP A 46 -37.47 -16.37 15.41
C ASP A 46 -36.10 -15.95 15.98
N ASN A 47 -35.02 -16.59 15.52
CA ASN A 47 -33.64 -16.31 15.95
C ASN A 47 -32.70 -16.10 14.74
N PRO A 48 -32.79 -14.95 14.02
CA PRO A 48 -32.11 -14.72 12.75
C PRO A 48 -30.63 -14.35 12.90
N TRP A 49 -29.87 -15.08 13.71
CA TRP A 49 -28.50 -14.72 14.07
C TRP A 49 -27.45 -15.27 13.11
N PHE A 50 -27.85 -16.16 12.19
CA PHE A 50 -26.99 -16.80 11.19
C PHE A 50 -27.74 -17.03 9.86
N ILE A 51 -27.00 -17.07 8.75
CA ILE A 51 -27.49 -17.53 7.45
C ILE A 51 -26.74 -18.79 7.01
N ARG A 52 -27.45 -19.72 6.36
CA ARG A 52 -26.88 -20.99 5.86
C ARG A 52 -27.34 -21.29 4.44
N CYS A 53 -26.44 -21.83 3.62
CA CYS A 53 -26.79 -22.36 2.31
C CYS A 53 -27.23 -23.82 2.42
N GLY A 54 -28.45 -24.14 1.95
CA GLY A 54 -29.01 -25.50 1.91
C GLY A 54 -28.37 -26.44 0.87
N ARG A 55 -27.17 -26.13 0.37
CA ARG A 55 -26.34 -27.03 -0.45
C ARG A 55 -25.17 -27.53 0.38
N GLU A 56 -25.47 -28.31 1.42
CA GLU A 56 -24.49 -28.78 2.41
C GLU A 56 -23.36 -29.63 1.80
N GLU A 57 -23.63 -30.38 0.73
CA GLU A 57 -22.59 -31.18 0.08
C GLU A 57 -21.70 -30.35 -0.86
N LYS A 58 -22.17 -29.20 -1.37
CA LYS A 58 -21.50 -28.47 -2.47
C LYS A 58 -20.98 -27.08 -2.10
N CYS A 59 -21.72 -26.31 -1.30
CA CYS A 59 -21.38 -24.92 -0.99
C CYS A 59 -20.92 -24.74 0.46
N ARG A 60 -21.64 -25.35 1.41
CA ARG A 60 -21.34 -25.25 2.86
C ARG A 60 -21.28 -23.84 3.44
N TYR A 61 -21.70 -22.83 2.68
CA TYR A 61 -21.66 -21.44 3.14
C TYR A 61 -22.54 -21.25 4.39
N MET A 62 -21.95 -20.64 5.41
CA MET A 62 -22.60 -20.25 6.65
C MET A 62 -21.92 -18.98 7.15
N ALA A 63 -22.71 -18.01 7.62
CA ALA A 63 -22.17 -16.77 8.16
C ALA A 63 -23.01 -16.26 9.36
N PRO A 64 -22.37 -15.80 10.45
CA PRO A 64 -23.05 -15.08 11.51
C PRO A 64 -23.55 -13.73 11.00
N VAL A 65 -24.79 -13.37 11.32
CA VAL A 65 -25.41 -12.10 10.90
C VAL A 65 -24.66 -10.90 11.47
N LYS A 66 -24.11 -11.01 12.68
CA LYS A 66 -23.28 -9.96 13.29
C LYS A 66 -22.04 -9.57 12.47
N GLU A 67 -21.57 -10.44 11.59
CA GLU A 67 -20.45 -10.14 10.68
C GLU A 67 -20.89 -9.56 9.35
N ILE A 68 -22.11 -9.88 8.93
CA ILE A 68 -22.71 -9.33 7.71
C ILE A 68 -23.13 -7.89 7.98
N TYR A 69 -23.65 -7.63 9.19
CA TYR A 69 -24.18 -6.32 9.60
C TYR A 69 -23.50 -5.81 10.88
N PRO A 70 -22.18 -5.57 10.87
CA PRO A 70 -21.45 -5.14 12.07
C PRO A 70 -22.03 -3.85 12.68
N ASP A 71 -22.58 -2.96 11.86
CA ASP A 71 -23.27 -1.73 12.28
C ASP A 71 -24.49 -1.97 13.17
N LEU A 72 -25.11 -3.16 13.09
CA LEU A 72 -26.21 -3.54 13.98
C LEU A 72 -25.73 -4.08 15.34
N PHE A 73 -24.47 -4.52 15.45
CA PHE A 73 -23.93 -5.24 16.61
C PHE A 73 -22.72 -4.56 17.27
N ASP A 74 -22.39 -3.34 16.84
CA ASP A 74 -21.23 -2.60 17.33
C ASP A 74 -21.58 -1.47 18.31
N ASP A 75 -22.84 -1.18 18.63
CA ASP A 75 -23.20 -0.07 19.56
C ASP A 75 -24.37 -0.47 20.47
N TRP A 76 -24.05 -1.10 21.60
CA TRP A 76 -25.02 -1.70 22.51
C TRP A 76 -25.61 -0.69 23.47
N SER A 77 -24.83 0.26 23.99
CA SER A 77 -25.37 1.30 24.86
C SER A 77 -26.38 2.21 24.16
N LYS A 78 -26.23 2.44 22.85
CA LYS A 78 -27.21 3.15 22.04
C LYS A 78 -28.49 2.33 21.79
N ARG A 79 -28.36 1.02 21.53
CA ARG A 79 -29.49 0.14 21.23
C ARG A 79 -30.27 -0.32 22.47
N ALA A 80 -29.56 -0.45 23.58
CA ALA A 80 -29.98 -1.07 24.82
C ALA A 80 -29.56 -0.21 26.02
N PRO A 81 -29.97 1.06 26.10
CA PRO A 81 -29.47 1.96 27.14
C PRO A 81 -29.81 1.43 28.54
N ALA A 82 -28.84 1.50 29.45
CA ALA A 82 -29.09 1.19 30.86
C ALA A 82 -30.16 2.12 31.43
N THR A 83 -31.04 1.57 32.27
CA THR A 83 -32.10 2.32 32.95
C THR A 83 -32.07 2.02 34.44
N ASP A 84 -32.71 2.86 35.26
CA ASP A 84 -32.79 2.61 36.71
C ASP A 84 -33.45 1.27 37.05
N LYS A 85 -34.37 0.80 36.20
CA LYS A 85 -35.05 -0.50 36.35
C LYS A 85 -34.20 -1.67 35.87
N GLU A 86 -33.37 -1.46 34.86
CA GLU A 86 -32.50 -2.47 34.28
C GLU A 86 -31.10 -1.87 34.03
N PRO A 87 -30.27 -1.77 35.08
CA PRO A 87 -28.97 -1.09 35.01
C PRO A 87 -27.96 -1.85 34.15
N ALA A 88 -28.20 -3.13 33.87
CA ALA A 88 -27.36 -3.99 33.04
C ALA A 88 -27.89 -4.23 31.62
N ALA A 89 -28.83 -3.40 31.14
CA ALA A 89 -29.54 -3.64 29.86
C ALA A 89 -28.61 -3.83 28.65
N SER A 90 -27.53 -3.04 28.54
CA SER A 90 -26.57 -3.14 27.44
C SER A 90 -25.69 -4.40 27.54
N ALA A 91 -25.26 -4.76 28.75
CA ALA A 91 -24.51 -5.98 28.99
C ALA A 91 -25.37 -7.23 28.75
N ILE A 92 -26.63 -7.20 29.18
CA ILE A 92 -27.64 -8.24 28.89
C ILE A 92 -27.76 -8.42 27.37
N ALA A 93 -28.00 -7.33 26.64
CA ALA A 93 -28.12 -7.38 25.18
C ALA A 93 -26.87 -7.96 24.52
N TYR A 94 -25.69 -7.51 24.96
CA TYR A 94 -24.42 -8.01 24.44
C TYR A 94 -24.22 -9.51 24.69
N LEU A 95 -24.44 -9.99 25.92
CA LEU A 95 -24.25 -11.40 26.28
C LEU A 95 -25.25 -12.31 25.57
N THR A 96 -26.50 -11.88 25.40
CA THR A 96 -27.51 -12.66 24.68
C THR A 96 -27.26 -12.66 23.18
N PHE A 97 -27.19 -11.49 22.54
CA PHE A 97 -27.21 -11.40 21.07
C PHE A 97 -25.83 -11.48 20.42
N ALA A 98 -24.77 -10.98 21.07
CA ALA A 98 -23.42 -11.04 20.52
C ALA A 98 -22.67 -12.33 20.88
N ARG A 99 -23.02 -12.94 22.03
CA ARG A 99 -22.35 -14.12 22.59
C ARG A 99 -23.18 -15.39 22.62
N GLY A 100 -24.51 -15.29 22.52
CA GLY A 100 -25.41 -16.45 22.47
C GLY A 100 -25.72 -17.08 23.84
N PHE A 101 -25.46 -16.37 24.95
CA PHE A 101 -25.61 -16.95 26.28
C PHE A 101 -27.07 -16.93 26.78
N ASP A 102 -27.46 -18.02 27.45
CA ASP A 102 -28.67 -18.10 28.25
C ASP A 102 -28.43 -17.38 29.59
N LEU A 103 -29.18 -16.30 29.80
CA LEU A 103 -29.08 -15.48 31.00
C LEU A 103 -29.49 -16.23 32.25
N ASN A 104 -30.33 -17.26 32.16
CA ASN A 104 -30.72 -18.05 33.34
C ASN A 104 -29.49 -18.71 34.01
N LEU A 105 -28.46 -19.01 33.22
CA LEU A 105 -27.22 -19.62 33.72
C LEU A 105 -26.23 -18.59 34.26
N VAL A 106 -26.16 -17.39 33.68
CA VAL A 106 -25.09 -16.39 33.98
C VAL A 106 -25.56 -15.18 34.80
N LYS A 107 -26.85 -15.09 35.13
CA LYS A 107 -27.40 -13.95 35.86
C LYS A 107 -26.73 -13.78 37.21
N GLY A 108 -26.29 -12.55 37.50
CA GLY A 108 -25.60 -12.19 38.74
C GLY A 108 -24.08 -12.37 38.72
N TRP A 109 -23.49 -12.90 37.64
CA TRP A 109 -22.04 -13.09 37.53
C TRP A 109 -21.30 -11.85 37.02
N TYR A 110 -22.03 -10.86 36.50
CA TYR A 110 -21.46 -9.69 35.84
C TYR A 110 -22.17 -8.40 36.26
N THR A 111 -21.51 -7.27 35.99
CA THR A 111 -22.06 -5.91 36.12
C THR A 111 -21.87 -5.15 34.81
N GLN A 112 -22.71 -4.13 34.57
CA GLN A 112 -22.52 -3.17 33.48
C GLN A 112 -21.94 -1.87 34.02
N GLU A 113 -20.90 -1.37 33.36
CA GLU A 113 -20.15 -0.20 33.78
C GLU A 113 -19.74 0.65 32.57
N ASN A 114 -19.03 1.75 32.80
CA ASN A 114 -18.49 2.59 31.73
C ASN A 114 -16.97 2.68 31.79
N TYR A 115 -16.34 2.75 30.62
CA TYR A 115 -14.91 3.02 30.46
C TYR A 115 -14.69 4.26 29.59
N PHE A 116 -13.72 5.08 29.98
CA PHE A 116 -13.30 6.25 29.21
C PHE A 116 -11.78 6.24 29.04
N ASP A 117 -11.32 6.26 27.79
CA ASP A 117 -9.90 6.33 27.44
C ASP A 117 -9.47 7.80 27.28
N ARG A 118 -8.62 8.29 28.18
CA ARG A 118 -8.18 9.68 28.19
C ARG A 118 -7.26 10.04 27.01
N GLU A 119 -6.53 9.08 26.46
CA GLU A 119 -5.61 9.32 25.34
C GLU A 119 -6.36 9.44 24.01
N LEU A 120 -7.42 8.65 23.86
CA LEU A 120 -8.25 8.61 22.65
C LEU A 120 -9.45 9.56 22.72
N GLY A 121 -9.83 10.04 23.91
CA GLY A 121 -10.97 10.95 24.10
C GLY A 121 -12.33 10.29 23.81
N ILE A 122 -12.43 8.96 23.96
CA ILE A 122 -13.62 8.17 23.63
C ILE A 122 -14.03 7.24 24.79
N GLY A 123 -15.33 6.93 24.86
CA GLY A 123 -15.91 6.05 25.88
C GLY A 123 -16.65 4.85 25.28
N SER A 124 -16.92 3.86 26.14
CA SER A 124 -17.65 2.63 25.80
C SER A 124 -18.31 2.07 27.07
N ALA A 125 -19.54 1.55 26.95
CA ALA A 125 -20.07 0.69 28.00
C ALA A 125 -19.22 -0.59 28.12
N THR A 126 -19.26 -1.23 29.29
CA THR A 126 -18.50 -2.44 29.56
C THR A 126 -19.34 -3.48 30.28
N VAL A 127 -18.99 -4.75 30.08
CA VAL A 127 -19.42 -5.86 30.93
C VAL A 127 -18.23 -6.29 31.79
N ARG A 128 -18.42 -6.33 33.12
CA ARG A 128 -17.37 -6.69 34.09
C ARG A 128 -17.69 -7.99 34.82
N PHE A 129 -16.67 -8.82 34.99
CA PHE A 129 -16.70 -10.02 35.82
C PHE A 129 -15.74 -9.84 37.01
N PRO A 130 -16.17 -10.07 38.25
CA PRO A 130 -15.31 -10.01 39.42
C PRO A 130 -14.30 -11.17 39.39
N LEU A 131 -13.08 -10.90 39.89
CA LEU A 131 -12.04 -11.92 40.06
C LEU A 131 -11.91 -12.31 41.53
N GLU A 132 -11.58 -13.58 41.79
CA GLU A 132 -11.59 -14.21 43.11
C GLU A 132 -10.68 -13.51 44.13
N HIS A 133 -9.53 -13.00 43.70
CA HIS A 133 -8.57 -12.28 44.56
C HIS A 133 -8.64 -10.75 44.41
N GLY A 134 -9.80 -10.23 44.01
CA GLY A 134 -10.09 -8.82 43.94
C GLY A 134 -9.85 -8.19 42.56
N GLY A 135 -10.60 -7.12 42.32
CA GLY A 135 -10.68 -6.46 41.02
C GLY A 135 -11.57 -7.20 40.03
N TYR A 136 -11.39 -6.89 38.75
CA TYR A 136 -12.30 -7.36 37.70
C TYR A 136 -11.59 -7.51 36.35
N TRP A 137 -12.19 -8.34 35.50
CA TRP A 137 -11.97 -8.33 34.06
C TRP A 137 -13.15 -7.60 33.40
N GLU A 138 -12.89 -6.70 32.47
CA GLU A 138 -13.91 -5.94 31.74
C GLU A 138 -13.74 -6.03 30.22
N ARG A 139 -14.87 -6.14 29.51
CA ARG A 139 -14.94 -6.11 28.05
C ARG A 139 -15.64 -4.84 27.59
N LEU A 140 -15.03 -4.12 26.64
CA LEU A 140 -15.67 -2.99 25.96
C LEU A 140 -16.70 -3.54 24.95
N ILE A 141 -17.94 -3.03 25.02
CA ILE A 141 -19.03 -3.54 24.17
C ILE A 141 -19.37 -2.57 23.03
N ASP A 142 -19.14 -1.26 23.17
CA ASP A 142 -19.45 -0.29 22.10
C ASP A 142 -18.24 0.07 21.24
N GLN A 143 -18.34 -0.31 19.96
CA GLN A 143 -17.41 -0.05 18.86
C GLN A 143 -15.96 -0.31 19.29
N PRO A 144 -15.66 -1.51 19.82
CA PRO A 144 -14.40 -1.79 20.51
C PRO A 144 -13.16 -1.67 19.60
N ALA A 145 -13.34 -1.72 18.28
CA ALA A 145 -12.26 -1.52 17.31
C ALA A 145 -11.57 -0.15 17.44
N ARG A 146 -12.30 0.88 17.89
CA ARG A 146 -11.75 2.25 18.09
C ARG A 146 -10.69 2.33 19.20
N PHE A 147 -10.65 1.34 20.10
CA PHE A 147 -9.71 1.27 21.22
C PHE A 147 -8.43 0.47 20.89
N GLY A 148 -8.22 0.10 19.62
CA GLY A 148 -7.06 -0.66 19.18
C GLY A 148 -6.95 -2.01 19.88
N LYS A 149 -5.86 -2.23 20.62
CA LYS A 149 -5.62 -3.48 21.37
C LYS A 149 -6.38 -3.57 22.71
N LYS A 150 -6.99 -2.48 23.20
CA LYS A 150 -7.64 -2.40 24.53
C LYS A 150 -9.08 -2.93 24.54
N LYS A 151 -9.39 -4.02 23.81
CA LYS A 151 -10.77 -4.56 23.67
C LYS A 151 -11.30 -5.22 24.95
N ALA A 152 -10.41 -5.84 25.73
CA ALA A 152 -10.67 -6.37 27.06
C ALA A 152 -9.51 -5.97 27.98
N ARG A 153 -9.80 -5.75 29.27
CA ARG A 153 -8.85 -5.19 30.21
C ARG A 153 -9.09 -5.74 31.62
N PHE A 154 -8.04 -5.73 32.42
CA PHE A 154 -8.12 -5.96 33.86
C PHE A 154 -8.14 -4.63 34.60
N GLN A 155 -8.66 -4.62 35.83
CA GLN A 155 -8.58 -3.44 36.69
C GLN A 155 -7.10 -3.00 36.84
N PRO A 156 -6.78 -1.72 36.56
CA PRO A 156 -5.42 -1.20 36.73
C PRO A 156 -4.90 -1.42 38.15
N GLY A 157 -3.66 -1.91 38.26
CA GLY A 157 -3.00 -2.15 39.56
C GLY A 157 -3.40 -3.44 40.29
N LYS A 158 -4.33 -4.23 39.76
CA LYS A 158 -4.65 -5.58 40.26
C LYS A 158 -4.02 -6.65 39.37
N SER A 159 -3.52 -7.72 39.98
CA SER A 159 -2.91 -8.85 39.28
C SER A 159 -3.82 -10.07 39.34
N TYR A 160 -3.98 -10.73 38.20
CA TYR A 160 -4.69 -12.01 38.06
C TYR A 160 -3.72 -13.21 38.00
N LYS A 161 -2.40 -12.96 37.98
CA LYS A 161 -1.38 -14.02 37.85
C LYS A 161 -1.50 -15.04 38.97
N GLY A 162 -1.32 -16.31 38.62
CA GLY A 162 -1.40 -17.43 39.57
C GLY A 162 -2.81 -17.98 39.78
N HIS A 163 -3.85 -17.30 39.28
CA HIS A 163 -5.24 -17.67 39.52
C HIS A 163 -6.03 -17.81 38.23
N TRP A 164 -7.07 -18.63 38.26
CA TRP A 164 -8.10 -18.66 37.22
C TRP A 164 -9.35 -17.88 37.66
N TRP A 165 -10.25 -17.61 36.73
CA TRP A 165 -11.63 -17.30 37.03
C TRP A 165 -12.46 -18.59 36.99
N CYS A 166 -13.10 -18.92 38.11
CA CYS A 166 -14.03 -20.03 38.21
C CYS A 166 -15.47 -19.50 38.11
N PRO A 167 -16.29 -20.02 37.17
CA PRO A 167 -17.70 -19.68 37.12
C PRO A 167 -18.40 -20.08 38.43
N PRO A 168 -19.27 -19.23 39.03
CA PRO A 168 -19.90 -19.51 40.31
C PRO A 168 -20.71 -20.80 40.40
N GLY A 169 -21.15 -21.36 39.27
CA GLY A 169 -21.92 -22.60 39.20
C GLY A 169 -21.09 -23.89 39.09
N VAL A 170 -19.76 -23.82 39.11
CA VAL A 170 -18.87 -25.00 38.96
C VAL A 170 -18.36 -25.46 40.32
N ASP A 171 -18.72 -26.67 40.72
CA ASP A 171 -18.12 -27.34 41.87
C ASP A 171 -16.87 -28.13 41.45
N LEU A 172 -15.70 -27.62 41.82
CA LEU A 172 -14.43 -28.23 41.44
C LEU A 172 -14.14 -29.57 42.12
N GLN A 173 -14.83 -29.92 43.21
CA GLN A 173 -14.59 -31.17 43.96
C GLN A 173 -15.27 -32.39 43.31
N GLU A 174 -16.37 -32.17 42.60
CA GLU A 174 -17.14 -33.25 41.95
C GLU A 174 -16.74 -33.47 40.48
N VAL A 175 -15.96 -32.56 39.91
CA VAL A 175 -15.56 -32.60 38.49
C VAL A 175 -14.55 -33.72 38.25
N LYS A 176 -14.82 -34.56 37.23
CA LYS A 176 -13.87 -35.60 36.77
C LYS A 176 -12.89 -35.08 35.73
N GLU A 177 -13.34 -34.16 34.87
CA GLU A 177 -12.57 -33.55 33.79
C GLU A 177 -12.79 -32.04 33.83
N LEU A 178 -11.73 -31.27 34.07
CA LEU A 178 -11.77 -29.82 34.18
C LEU A 178 -11.06 -29.17 32.99
N TRP A 179 -11.78 -28.33 32.26
CA TRP A 179 -11.25 -27.62 31.10
C TRP A 179 -10.69 -26.26 31.50
N ILE A 180 -9.47 -25.96 31.06
CA ILE A 180 -8.80 -24.67 31.31
C ILE A 180 -8.70 -23.93 29.99
N VAL A 181 -9.51 -22.89 29.81
CA VAL A 181 -9.57 -22.05 28.61
C VAL A 181 -8.93 -20.68 28.84
N GLU A 182 -8.74 -19.90 27.78
CA GLU A 182 -8.12 -18.59 27.87
C GLU A 182 -9.07 -17.51 28.41
N GLY A 183 -10.29 -17.39 27.85
CA GLY A 183 -11.23 -16.32 28.19
C GLY A 183 -12.39 -16.72 29.09
N ILE A 184 -12.93 -15.74 29.82
CA ILE A 184 -14.17 -15.90 30.63
C ILE A 184 -15.36 -16.34 29.74
N PHE A 185 -15.49 -15.74 28.56
CA PHE A 185 -16.58 -16.09 27.63
C PHE A 185 -16.45 -17.52 27.07
N ASP A 186 -15.24 -18.04 26.91
CA ASP A 186 -15.02 -19.42 26.50
C ASP A 186 -15.43 -20.40 27.60
N ALA A 187 -15.13 -20.07 28.87
CA ALA A 187 -15.51 -20.90 30.00
C ALA A 187 -17.04 -20.96 30.14
N ILE A 188 -17.70 -19.80 30.01
CA ILE A 188 -19.17 -19.71 29.99
C ILE A 188 -19.75 -20.51 28.81
N ALA A 189 -19.16 -20.40 27.61
CA ALA A 189 -19.62 -21.11 26.42
C ALA A 189 -19.56 -22.64 26.59
N LEU A 190 -18.48 -23.17 27.19
CA LEU A 190 -18.36 -24.59 27.51
C LEU A 190 -19.39 -25.04 28.55
N LEU A 191 -19.67 -24.22 29.57
CA LEU A 191 -20.69 -24.53 30.57
C LEU A 191 -22.09 -24.68 30.00
N HIS A 192 -22.46 -23.86 29.03
CA HIS A 192 -23.75 -23.99 28.33
C HIS A 192 -23.90 -25.35 27.62
N ASN A 193 -22.79 -26.06 27.39
CA ASN A 193 -22.76 -27.37 26.76
C ASN A 193 -22.39 -28.49 27.77
N GLY A 194 -22.57 -28.26 29.07
CA GLY A 194 -22.37 -29.26 30.12
C GLY A 194 -20.90 -29.60 30.42
N ILE A 195 -19.96 -28.74 30.02
CA ILE A 195 -18.52 -28.95 30.21
C ILE A 195 -18.02 -28.01 31.32
N ALA A 196 -17.50 -28.59 32.41
CA ALA A 196 -16.92 -27.82 33.50
C ALA A 196 -15.62 -27.14 33.06
N ALA A 197 -15.61 -25.81 33.07
CA ALA A 197 -14.49 -25.01 32.56
C ALA A 197 -14.16 -23.81 33.46
N VAL A 198 -12.87 -23.46 33.52
CA VAL A 198 -12.31 -22.27 34.19
C VAL A 198 -11.46 -21.47 33.21
N ALA A 199 -11.35 -20.16 33.42
CA ALA A 199 -10.59 -19.28 32.55
C ALA A 199 -9.23 -18.91 33.16
N ALA A 200 -8.13 -19.23 32.50
CA ALA A 200 -6.77 -18.80 32.87
C ALA A 200 -6.53 -17.30 32.63
N LEU A 201 -7.44 -16.62 31.92
CA LEU A 201 -7.47 -15.18 31.63
C LEU A 201 -6.44 -14.67 30.61
N SER A 202 -5.45 -15.51 30.26
CA SER A 202 -4.47 -15.28 29.19
C SER A 202 -3.77 -16.60 28.86
N SER A 203 -3.39 -16.82 27.60
CA SER A 203 -2.60 -17.99 27.18
C SER A 203 -1.28 -18.17 27.95
N ASN A 204 -0.67 -17.06 28.40
CA ASN A 204 0.59 -17.07 29.14
C ASN A 204 0.43 -17.03 30.68
N ALA A 205 -0.79 -17.16 31.20
CA ALA A 205 -1.05 -17.14 32.63
C ALA A 205 -1.24 -18.57 33.17
N TYR A 206 -0.30 -19.00 34.02
CA TYR A 206 -0.41 -20.27 34.72
C TYR A 206 -1.16 -20.09 36.05
N PRO A 207 -2.30 -20.79 36.26
CA PRO A 207 -3.10 -20.69 37.47
C PRO A 207 -2.53 -21.57 38.60
N GLU A 208 -1.25 -21.36 38.94
CA GLU A 208 -0.52 -22.19 39.91
C GLU A 208 -1.20 -22.27 41.28
N GLU A 209 -1.63 -21.14 41.82
CA GLU A 209 -2.23 -21.05 43.15
C GLU A 209 -3.62 -21.68 43.17
N SER A 210 -4.42 -21.48 42.12
CA SER A 210 -5.70 -22.17 42.00
C SER A 210 -5.55 -23.70 41.85
N LEU A 211 -4.52 -24.18 41.15
CA LEU A 211 -4.21 -25.60 41.05
C LEU A 211 -3.78 -26.20 42.40
N LYS A 212 -2.95 -25.49 43.18
CA LYS A 212 -2.57 -25.89 44.55
C LYS A 212 -3.78 -25.93 45.48
N ALA A 213 -4.65 -24.91 45.40
CA ALA A 213 -5.88 -24.86 46.17
C ALA A 213 -6.80 -26.05 45.84
N LEU A 214 -6.92 -26.39 44.56
CA LEU A 214 -7.69 -27.55 44.11
C LEU A 214 -7.15 -28.87 44.69
N ILE A 215 -5.83 -29.08 44.64
CA ILE A 215 -5.18 -30.25 45.26
C ILE A 215 -5.50 -30.32 46.75
N ALA A 216 -5.44 -29.19 47.47
CA ALA A 216 -5.71 -29.14 48.89
C ALA A 216 -7.17 -29.49 49.24
N THR A 217 -8.11 -29.22 48.35
CA THR A 217 -9.53 -29.54 48.53
C THR A 217 -9.93 -30.94 48.05
N CYS A 218 -9.16 -31.56 47.15
CA CYS A 218 -9.44 -32.91 46.65
C CYS A 218 -8.79 -33.96 47.56
N GLU A 219 -9.56 -34.91 48.10
CA GLU A 219 -9.07 -36.04 48.93
C GLU A 219 -8.27 -37.09 48.10
N GLY A 220 -7.22 -36.67 47.39
CA GLY A 220 -6.35 -37.53 46.57
C GLY A 220 -6.91 -37.91 45.20
N LYS A 221 -8.15 -37.53 44.87
CA LYS A 221 -8.77 -37.73 43.54
C LYS A 221 -8.84 -36.41 42.77
N THR A 222 -7.73 -35.99 42.18
CA THR A 222 -7.70 -34.79 41.35
C THR A 222 -8.39 -35.02 40.00
N PRO A 223 -9.10 -34.02 39.43
CA PRO A 223 -9.64 -34.12 38.08
C PRO A 223 -8.55 -34.29 37.02
N LYS A 224 -8.92 -34.84 35.86
CA LYS A 224 -8.12 -34.72 34.64
C LYS A 224 -8.21 -33.28 34.13
N LEU A 225 -7.07 -32.66 33.82
CA LEU A 225 -7.02 -31.30 33.26
C LEU A 225 -6.96 -31.34 31.73
N ILE A 226 -7.82 -30.59 31.07
CA ILE A 226 -7.80 -30.36 29.63
C ILE A 226 -7.37 -28.92 29.35
N TRP A 227 -6.16 -28.72 28.85
CA TRP A 227 -5.66 -27.41 28.46
C TRP A 227 -6.21 -27.00 27.11
N ALA A 228 -7.21 -26.13 27.11
CA ALA A 228 -8.04 -25.73 25.98
C ALA A 228 -7.82 -24.24 25.61
N LEU A 229 -6.57 -23.80 25.60
CA LEU A 229 -6.18 -22.42 25.27
C LEU A 229 -6.36 -22.12 23.77
N ASP A 230 -6.39 -20.84 23.39
CA ASP A 230 -6.55 -20.43 21.99
C ASP A 230 -5.47 -21.02 21.09
N ASN A 231 -5.87 -21.46 19.88
CA ASN A 231 -4.98 -22.08 18.91
C ASN A 231 -4.21 -21.03 18.09
N GLU A 232 -3.42 -20.22 18.77
CA GLU A 232 -2.51 -19.25 18.17
C GLU A 232 -1.05 -19.75 18.23
N PRO A 233 -0.23 -19.54 17.18
CA PRO A 233 1.16 -20.00 17.17
C PRO A 233 2.00 -19.54 18.37
N GLY A 234 1.75 -18.33 18.89
CA GLY A 234 2.41 -17.81 20.09
C GLY A 234 1.97 -18.49 21.40
N ALA A 235 0.75 -19.02 21.44
CA ALA A 235 0.18 -19.69 22.62
C ALA A 235 0.64 -21.15 22.76
N HIS A 236 0.98 -21.80 21.64
CA HIS A 236 1.41 -23.22 21.59
C HIS A 236 2.53 -23.58 22.57
N LYS A 237 3.51 -22.68 22.73
CA LYS A 237 4.61 -22.85 23.69
C LYS A 237 4.08 -22.95 25.12
N TYR A 238 3.13 -22.09 25.49
CA TYR A 238 2.60 -22.04 26.85
C TYR A 238 1.79 -23.29 27.17
N THR A 239 0.94 -23.77 26.26
CA THR A 239 0.20 -25.04 26.46
C THR A 239 1.14 -26.20 26.80
N LYS A 240 2.26 -26.35 26.08
CA LYS A 240 3.27 -27.38 26.38
C LYS A 240 3.90 -27.21 27.76
N VAL A 241 4.25 -25.97 28.13
CA VAL A 241 4.84 -25.66 29.43
C VAL A 241 3.87 -25.94 30.58
N TRP A 242 2.61 -25.51 30.45
CA TRP A 242 1.58 -25.69 31.47
C TRP A 242 1.20 -27.15 31.68
N VAL A 243 1.07 -27.92 30.60
CA VAL A 243 0.87 -29.37 30.68
C VAL A 243 2.03 -30.03 31.43
N LYS A 244 3.29 -29.66 31.12
CA LYS A 244 4.46 -30.20 31.82
C LYS A 244 4.48 -29.84 33.30
N GLN A 245 4.17 -28.59 33.65
CA GLN A 245 4.14 -28.12 35.03
C GLN A 245 3.00 -28.76 35.84
N ALA A 246 1.80 -28.86 35.27
CA ALA A 246 0.66 -29.49 35.93
C ALA A 246 0.86 -31.00 36.13
N ARG A 247 1.49 -31.69 35.17
CA ARG A 247 1.94 -33.09 35.35
C ARG A 247 2.94 -33.23 36.50
N ALA A 248 3.86 -32.28 36.66
CA ALA A 248 4.80 -32.26 37.79
C ALA A 248 4.12 -32.02 39.15
N LEU A 249 2.94 -31.41 39.17
CA LEU A 249 2.08 -31.27 40.36
C LEU A 249 1.20 -32.51 40.64
N GLY A 250 1.26 -33.54 39.79
CA GLY A 250 0.53 -34.80 39.97
C GLY A 250 -0.78 -34.92 39.18
N PHE A 251 -1.14 -33.93 38.35
CA PHE A 251 -2.36 -34.00 37.53
C PHE A 251 -2.17 -34.87 36.28
N THR A 252 -3.22 -35.63 35.93
CA THR A 252 -3.35 -36.17 34.57
C THR A 252 -3.76 -35.05 33.62
N CYS A 253 -2.98 -34.78 32.57
CA CYS A 253 -3.20 -33.66 31.67
C CYS A 253 -3.27 -34.07 30.19
N GLU A 254 -4.30 -33.57 29.50
CA GLU A 254 -4.45 -33.56 28.05
C GLU A 254 -4.58 -32.10 27.56
N ALA A 255 -4.66 -31.90 26.25
CA ALA A 255 -4.90 -30.59 25.65
C ALA A 255 -5.99 -30.68 24.58
N ALA A 256 -6.64 -29.56 24.31
CA ALA A 256 -7.59 -29.40 23.21
C ALA A 256 -7.28 -28.11 22.43
N GLN A 257 -7.35 -28.17 21.10
CA GLN A 257 -7.04 -27.06 20.20
C GLN A 257 -8.03 -27.02 19.05
N ILE A 258 -8.82 -25.94 18.95
CA ILE A 258 -9.79 -25.77 17.85
C ILE A 258 -9.04 -25.58 16.53
N PRO A 259 -9.27 -26.40 15.48
CA PRO A 259 -8.66 -26.21 14.17
C PRO A 259 -9.00 -24.84 13.56
N GLN A 260 -8.02 -24.22 12.89
CA GLN A 260 -8.14 -22.88 12.28
C GLN A 260 -7.97 -22.93 10.74
N PRO A 261 -8.92 -23.52 9.98
CA PRO A 261 -8.71 -23.83 8.56
C PRO A 261 -8.64 -22.59 7.63
N ASP A 262 -9.37 -21.51 7.92
CA ASP A 262 -9.57 -20.40 6.96
C ASP A 262 -8.87 -19.08 7.35
N ALA A 263 -7.76 -19.15 8.11
CA ALA A 263 -7.04 -17.99 8.69
C ALA A 263 -7.87 -17.09 9.64
N ARG A 264 -9.18 -17.28 9.71
CA ARG A 264 -10.07 -16.70 10.72
C ARG A 264 -9.90 -17.45 12.03
N LYS A 265 -9.71 -16.69 13.12
CA LYS A 265 -9.72 -17.21 14.49
C LYS A 265 -11.13 -17.67 14.87
N VAL A 266 -11.23 -18.89 15.36
CA VAL A 266 -12.43 -19.52 15.93
C VAL A 266 -12.10 -19.87 17.39
N ASP A 267 -12.88 -19.34 18.33
CA ASP A 267 -12.77 -19.66 19.76
C ASP A 267 -13.91 -20.58 20.23
N TRP A 268 -13.95 -20.90 21.53
CA TRP A 268 -14.98 -21.79 22.09
C TRP A 268 -16.36 -21.11 22.10
N ASN A 269 -16.42 -19.79 22.25
CA ASN A 269 -17.65 -19.01 22.12
C ASN A 269 -18.22 -19.05 20.69
N ASP A 270 -17.36 -19.04 19.67
CA ASP A 270 -17.76 -19.19 18.27
C ASP A 270 -18.33 -20.59 18.00
N LEU A 271 -17.72 -21.66 18.54
CA LEU A 271 -18.26 -23.02 18.42
C LEU A 271 -19.62 -23.16 19.12
N HIS A 272 -19.76 -22.64 20.33
CA HIS A 272 -21.03 -22.62 21.06
C HIS A 272 -22.16 -21.97 20.24
N GLN A 273 -21.90 -20.82 19.63
CA GLN A 273 -22.88 -20.16 18.78
C GLN A 273 -23.22 -20.95 17.50
N ARG A 274 -22.26 -21.71 16.95
CA ARG A 274 -22.51 -22.60 15.80
C ARG A 274 -23.36 -23.81 16.18
N TRP A 275 -23.13 -24.40 17.35
CA TRP A 275 -23.91 -25.55 17.83
C TRP A 275 -25.37 -25.18 18.09
N ALA A 276 -25.63 -23.95 18.56
CA ALA A 276 -26.98 -23.43 18.77
C ALA A 276 -27.86 -23.42 17.50
N PHE A 277 -27.27 -23.54 16.29
CA PHE A 277 -28.02 -23.59 15.03
C PHE A 277 -28.57 -24.98 14.67
N LEU A 278 -28.08 -26.04 15.31
CA LEU A 278 -28.57 -27.39 15.05
C LEU A 278 -29.87 -27.59 15.82
N ASP A 279 -30.99 -27.57 15.11
CA ASP A 279 -32.34 -27.66 15.72
C ASP A 279 -32.66 -29.07 16.25
N ASP A 280 -32.00 -30.08 15.70
CA ASP A 280 -32.08 -31.45 16.16
C ASP A 280 -31.07 -31.69 17.29
N ASP A 281 -31.58 -32.03 18.48
CA ASP A 281 -30.76 -32.17 19.67
C ASP A 281 -29.76 -33.35 19.56
N GLU A 282 -30.11 -34.41 18.85
CA GLU A 282 -29.23 -35.57 18.61
C GLU A 282 -28.07 -35.18 17.67
N ALA A 283 -28.37 -34.56 16.52
CA ALA A 283 -27.35 -34.02 15.62
C ALA A 283 -26.47 -32.95 16.28
N ARG A 284 -27.04 -32.13 17.19
CA ARG A 284 -26.28 -31.16 17.98
C ARG A 284 -25.30 -31.86 18.90
N ALA A 285 -25.75 -32.86 19.66
CA ALA A 285 -24.91 -33.63 20.57
C ALA A 285 -23.77 -34.35 19.84
N ASP A 286 -24.07 -35.00 18.71
CA ASP A 286 -23.07 -35.64 17.86
C ASP A 286 -22.05 -34.64 17.30
N ARG A 287 -22.51 -33.47 16.89
CA ARG A 287 -21.61 -32.42 16.39
C ARG A 287 -20.69 -31.88 17.48
N ILE A 288 -21.23 -31.60 18.67
CA ILE A 288 -20.45 -31.16 19.83
C ILE A 288 -19.37 -32.20 20.13
N LYS A 289 -19.75 -33.48 20.21
CA LYS A 289 -18.82 -34.57 20.47
C LYS A 289 -17.72 -34.65 19.41
N HIS A 290 -18.08 -34.59 18.12
CA HIS A 290 -17.11 -34.58 17.03
C HIS A 290 -16.12 -33.42 17.13
N ASP A 291 -16.61 -32.19 17.31
CA ASP A 291 -15.76 -30.99 17.39
C ASP A 291 -14.84 -31.03 18.63
N LEU A 292 -15.30 -31.59 19.76
CA LEU A 292 -14.48 -31.80 20.96
C LEU A 292 -13.42 -32.89 20.76
N ASP A 293 -13.76 -34.01 20.13
CA ASP A 293 -12.82 -35.09 19.81
C ASP A 293 -11.73 -34.61 18.84
N GLU A 294 -12.12 -33.84 17.82
CA GLU A 294 -11.18 -33.19 16.90
C GLU A 294 -10.27 -32.20 17.63
N ALA A 295 -10.82 -31.37 18.52
CA ALA A 295 -10.02 -30.45 19.31
C ALA A 295 -9.04 -31.20 20.24
N LYS A 296 -9.47 -32.26 20.93
CA LYS A 296 -8.59 -33.12 21.76
C LYS A 296 -7.50 -33.77 20.93
N HIS A 297 -7.82 -34.24 19.71
CA HIS A 297 -6.82 -34.79 18.79
C HIS A 297 -5.74 -33.75 18.46
N HIS A 298 -6.14 -32.53 18.06
CA HIS A 298 -5.19 -31.45 17.77
C HIS A 298 -4.38 -31.01 18.99
N GLY A 299 -4.97 -31.04 20.19
CA GLY A 299 -4.25 -30.81 21.44
C GLY A 299 -3.23 -31.90 21.74
N ALA A 300 -3.58 -33.18 21.55
CA ALA A 300 -2.64 -34.30 21.67
C ALA A 300 -1.45 -34.16 20.69
N LEU A 301 -1.72 -33.76 19.43
CA LEU A 301 -0.65 -33.48 18.45
C LEU A 301 0.27 -32.32 18.86
N LEU A 302 -0.26 -31.33 19.57
CA LEU A 302 0.50 -30.19 20.07
C LEU A 302 1.44 -30.60 21.20
N ILE A 303 0.97 -31.43 22.14
CA ILE A 303 1.73 -31.82 23.35
C ILE A 303 2.55 -33.10 23.19
N ALA A 304 2.53 -33.74 22.01
CA ALA A 304 3.34 -34.91 21.71
C ALA A 304 4.83 -34.65 22.02
N GLU A 305 5.47 -35.61 22.68
CA GLU A 305 6.85 -35.50 23.19
C GLU A 305 7.89 -35.87 22.13
N SER A 306 7.48 -36.56 21.06
CA SER A 306 8.35 -36.96 19.95
C SER A 306 7.65 -36.92 18.60
N ALA A 307 8.44 -36.83 17.52
CA ALA A 307 7.94 -36.95 16.15
C ALA A 307 7.22 -38.29 15.91
N VAL A 308 7.69 -39.36 16.54
CA VAL A 308 7.08 -40.71 16.44
C VAL A 308 5.71 -40.73 17.09
N GLU A 309 5.57 -40.22 18.31
CA GLU A 309 4.28 -40.12 18.99
C GLU A 309 3.28 -39.30 18.18
N LYS A 310 3.70 -38.14 17.66
CA LYS A 310 2.86 -37.29 16.82
C LYS A 310 2.39 -38.02 15.56
N ALA A 311 3.28 -38.76 14.90
CA ALA A 311 2.91 -39.54 13.71
C ALA A 311 1.91 -40.66 14.03
N LEU A 312 2.06 -41.33 15.16
CA LEU A 312 1.11 -42.35 15.62
C LEU A 312 -0.28 -41.77 15.86
N LEU A 313 -0.36 -40.60 16.50
CA LEU A 313 -1.63 -39.90 16.70
C LEU A 313 -2.29 -39.57 15.36
N LEU A 314 -1.53 -39.04 14.39
CA LEU A 314 -2.03 -38.75 13.03
C LEU A 314 -2.54 -40.01 12.33
N TYR A 315 -1.78 -41.11 12.40
CA TYR A 315 -2.14 -42.39 11.79
C TYR A 315 -3.40 -42.99 12.41
N GLN A 316 -3.52 -42.96 13.75
CA GLN A 316 -4.69 -43.47 14.47
C GLN A 316 -5.96 -42.65 14.18
N TRP A 317 -5.82 -41.34 13.95
CA TRP A 317 -6.95 -40.48 13.58
C TRP A 317 -7.40 -40.72 12.14
N ARG A 318 -6.44 -40.91 11.23
CA ARG A 318 -6.73 -41.22 9.84
C ARG A 318 -5.67 -42.16 9.28
N GLU A 319 -6.07 -43.42 9.08
CA GLU A 319 -5.20 -44.45 8.54
C GLU A 319 -4.73 -44.08 7.12
N ARG A 320 -3.44 -43.76 7.01
CA ARG A 320 -2.76 -43.44 5.75
C ARG A 320 -1.44 -44.21 5.71
N GLU A 321 -1.13 -44.83 4.58
CA GLU A 321 0.11 -45.57 4.40
C GLU A 321 1.35 -44.66 4.51
N GLU A 322 1.26 -43.44 3.99
CA GLU A 322 2.30 -42.43 4.10
C GLU A 322 1.76 -41.01 4.12
N PHE A 323 2.46 -40.12 4.82
CA PHE A 323 2.14 -38.70 4.93
C PHE A 323 3.34 -37.90 5.47
N HIS A 324 3.32 -36.59 5.28
CA HIS A 324 4.29 -35.68 5.87
C HIS A 324 3.69 -34.97 7.08
N PHE A 325 4.53 -34.54 8.02
CA PHE A 325 4.09 -33.75 9.17
C PHE A 325 5.23 -32.91 9.73
N GLY A 326 4.87 -31.81 10.41
CA GLY A 326 5.83 -30.96 11.12
C GLY A 326 5.96 -31.34 12.59
N PHE A 327 7.18 -31.38 13.10
CA PHE A 327 7.47 -31.51 14.54
C PHE A 327 8.69 -30.66 14.87
N ASP A 328 8.58 -29.82 15.90
CA ASP A 328 9.66 -28.94 16.37
C ASP A 328 10.37 -28.14 15.26
N SER A 329 9.59 -27.47 14.40
CA SER A 329 10.10 -26.71 13.25
C SER A 329 10.96 -27.52 12.26
N ARG A 330 10.75 -28.84 12.18
CA ARG A 330 11.35 -29.75 11.20
C ARG A 330 10.27 -30.50 10.43
N LEU A 331 10.62 -30.99 9.24
CA LEU A 331 9.71 -31.74 8.37
C LEU A 331 10.07 -33.23 8.38
N TYR A 332 9.07 -34.05 8.72
CA TYR A 332 9.18 -35.50 8.79
C TYR A 332 8.28 -36.18 7.76
N TRP A 333 8.69 -37.37 7.35
CA TRP A 333 7.92 -38.29 6.53
C TRP A 333 7.58 -39.54 7.33
N TRP A 334 6.30 -39.89 7.37
CA TRP A 334 5.82 -41.17 7.84
C TRP A 334 5.60 -42.11 6.65
N ARG A 335 6.08 -43.34 6.76
CA ARG A 335 5.69 -44.45 5.88
C ARG A 335 5.55 -45.74 6.67
N LEU A 336 4.38 -46.36 6.58
CA LEU A 336 4.14 -47.67 7.17
C LEU A 336 4.86 -48.74 6.35
N ASP A 337 5.85 -49.40 6.97
CA ASP A 337 6.49 -50.58 6.41
C ASP A 337 5.90 -51.81 7.10
N ILE A 338 4.96 -52.47 6.43
CA ILE A 338 4.23 -53.63 6.96
C ILE A 338 5.20 -54.74 7.35
N SER A 339 6.32 -54.91 6.64
CA SER A 339 7.29 -55.96 6.94
C SER A 339 8.01 -55.71 8.27
N LYS A 340 8.52 -54.49 8.48
CA LYS A 340 9.15 -54.08 9.74
C LYS A 340 8.17 -54.04 10.90
N PHE A 341 6.95 -53.59 10.63
CA PHE A 341 5.88 -53.60 11.62
C PHE A 341 5.54 -55.02 12.07
N ASN A 342 5.41 -55.98 11.14
CA ASN A 342 5.15 -57.38 11.48
C ASN A 342 6.31 -58.03 12.24
N SER A 343 7.56 -57.74 11.87
CA SER A 343 8.73 -58.21 12.62
C SER A 343 8.79 -57.61 14.04
N ALA A 344 8.44 -56.33 14.19
CA ALA A 344 8.35 -55.68 15.50
C ALA A 344 7.19 -56.24 16.35
N MET A 345 6.05 -56.55 15.74
CA MET A 345 4.92 -57.22 16.41
C MET A 345 5.32 -58.62 16.88
N GLN A 346 5.98 -59.42 16.03
CA GLN A 346 6.47 -60.75 16.43
C GLN A 346 7.47 -60.68 17.58
N ALA A 347 8.37 -59.69 17.58
CA ALA A 347 9.31 -59.48 18.67
C ALA A 347 8.62 -59.12 20.00
N LEU A 348 7.50 -58.38 19.95
CA LEU A 348 6.66 -58.09 21.13
C LEU A 348 5.89 -59.31 21.61
N ASP A 349 5.40 -60.16 20.69
CA ASP A 349 4.72 -61.41 21.03
C ASP A 349 5.66 -62.42 21.71
N SER A 350 6.95 -62.40 21.36
CA SER A 350 7.99 -63.22 21.99
C SER A 350 8.72 -62.55 23.16
N SER A 351 8.26 -61.38 23.64
CA SER A 351 8.93 -60.62 24.72
C SER A 351 8.64 -61.21 26.10
N GLU A 352 9.68 -61.45 26.89
CA GLU A 352 9.58 -61.85 28.31
C GLU A 352 9.37 -60.65 29.26
N SER A 353 9.30 -59.43 28.73
CA SER A 353 9.09 -58.22 29.53
C SER A 353 7.66 -58.16 30.09
N GLN A 354 7.55 -57.96 31.40
CA GLN A 354 6.27 -57.84 32.11
C GLN A 354 5.44 -56.64 31.62
N GLU A 355 6.11 -55.57 31.15
CA GLU A 355 5.44 -54.41 30.54
C GLU A 355 4.86 -54.73 29.16
N ASP A 356 5.49 -55.60 28.37
CA ASP A 356 5.03 -55.95 27.01
C ASP A 356 3.84 -56.92 27.02
N GLN A 357 3.78 -57.76 28.05
CA GLN A 357 2.71 -58.72 28.24
C GLN A 357 1.40 -58.08 28.75
N GLN A 358 1.49 -56.91 29.39
CA GLN A 358 0.32 -56.15 29.87
C GLN A 358 -0.27 -55.19 28.83
N LEU A 359 0.38 -55.01 27.67
CA LEU A 359 -0.15 -54.16 26.59
C LEU A 359 -1.36 -54.84 25.93
N ASN A 360 -2.48 -54.11 25.84
CA ASN A 360 -3.61 -54.51 25.00
C ASN A 360 -3.24 -54.44 23.49
N ASP A 361 -4.08 -55.01 22.61
CA ASP A 361 -3.83 -55.02 21.15
C ASP A 361 -3.48 -53.64 20.59
N LYS A 362 -4.14 -52.58 21.08
CA LYS A 362 -3.87 -51.19 20.68
C LYS A 362 -2.49 -50.71 21.15
N GLY A 363 -2.09 -51.06 22.37
CA GLY A 363 -0.79 -50.77 22.96
C GLY A 363 0.36 -51.52 22.27
N ARG A 364 0.15 -52.80 21.92
CA ARG A 364 1.11 -53.60 21.14
C ARG A 364 1.34 -53.01 19.75
N ARG A 365 0.25 -52.71 19.02
CA ARG A 365 0.31 -52.04 17.72
C ARG A 365 1.08 -50.72 17.79
N ALA A 366 0.80 -49.90 18.80
CA ALA A 366 1.49 -48.63 18.99
C ALA A 366 3.00 -48.81 19.27
N LYS A 367 3.40 -49.81 20.07
CA LYS A 367 4.81 -50.08 20.38
C LYS A 367 5.57 -50.64 19.18
N ALA A 368 4.97 -51.56 18.40
CA ALA A 368 5.56 -52.09 17.18
C ALA A 368 5.78 -50.99 16.11
N LEU A 369 4.84 -50.07 15.97
CA LEU A 369 4.97 -48.92 15.06
C LEU A 369 6.09 -47.95 15.49
N ARG A 370 6.41 -47.84 16.80
CA ARG A 370 7.58 -47.08 17.26
C ARG A 370 8.89 -47.78 16.87
N MET A 371 8.93 -49.10 17.00
CA MET A 371 10.11 -49.92 16.73
C MET A 371 10.42 -50.09 15.24
N SER A 372 9.43 -49.96 14.36
CA SER A 372 9.59 -50.18 12.91
C SER A 372 10.31 -49.05 12.15
N GLY A 373 10.66 -47.94 12.81
CA GLY A 373 11.42 -46.84 12.20
C GLY A 373 10.66 -46.12 11.07
N CYS A 374 9.34 -46.01 11.19
CA CYS A 374 8.45 -45.46 10.16
C CYS A 374 8.55 -43.94 9.97
N VAL A 375 9.29 -43.22 10.82
CA VAL A 375 9.48 -41.77 10.75
C VAL A 375 10.89 -41.44 10.29
N VAL A 376 11.01 -40.63 9.23
CA VAL A 376 12.29 -40.13 8.71
C VAL A 376 12.26 -38.60 8.65
N GLU A 377 13.30 -37.93 9.16
CA GLU A 377 13.49 -36.50 8.95
C GLU A 377 13.86 -36.24 7.48
N ILE A 378 13.05 -35.44 6.79
CA ILE A 378 13.28 -35.09 5.37
C ILE A 378 13.63 -33.62 5.18
N ALA A 379 13.52 -32.79 6.23
CA ALA A 379 14.17 -31.50 6.31
C ALA A 379 14.44 -31.10 7.76
N ASN A 380 15.59 -30.51 8.02
CA ASN A 380 15.99 -29.97 9.33
C ASN A 380 15.39 -28.57 9.62
N CYS A 381 14.41 -28.16 8.82
CA CYS A 381 13.64 -26.94 8.93
C CYS A 381 12.21 -27.22 8.43
N TYR A 382 11.28 -26.28 8.63
CA TYR A 382 9.89 -26.44 8.22
C TYR A 382 9.50 -25.39 7.16
N PRO A 383 9.54 -25.76 5.86
CA PRO A 383 9.06 -24.89 4.79
C PRO A 383 7.54 -24.96 4.67
N LYS A 384 6.90 -23.80 4.72
CA LYS A 384 5.44 -23.63 4.57
C LYS A 384 5.14 -22.60 3.47
N ALA A 385 4.42 -23.02 2.44
CA ALA A 385 3.84 -22.12 1.45
C ALA A 385 2.77 -21.25 2.12
N LEU A 386 2.86 -19.94 1.92
CA LEU A 386 1.91 -18.96 2.47
C LEU A 386 0.92 -18.50 1.41
N TYR A 387 1.41 -18.04 0.25
CA TYR A 387 0.59 -17.52 -0.83
C TYR A 387 1.29 -17.60 -2.19
N TYR A 388 0.50 -17.52 -3.25
CA TYR A 388 0.96 -17.37 -4.62
C TYR A 388 0.99 -15.89 -4.99
N GLN A 389 2.12 -15.40 -5.48
CA GLN A 389 2.30 -14.04 -6.00
C GLN A 389 2.19 -14.07 -7.52
N ARG A 390 1.40 -13.17 -8.08
CA ARG A 390 1.27 -13.00 -9.52
C ARG A 390 1.38 -11.53 -9.92
N ASN A 391 2.04 -11.27 -11.02
CA ASN A 391 1.96 -10.00 -11.73
C ASN A 391 1.10 -10.24 -12.98
N GLU A 392 -0.10 -9.66 -13.04
CA GLU A 392 -1.01 -9.82 -14.19
C GLU A 392 -0.43 -9.24 -15.50
N ILE A 393 0.51 -8.29 -15.42
CA ILE A 393 1.08 -7.61 -16.58
C ILE A 393 2.25 -8.39 -17.19
N THR A 394 3.17 -8.88 -16.36
CA THR A 394 4.36 -9.62 -16.84
C THR A 394 4.13 -11.14 -16.90
N ASP A 395 3.00 -11.62 -16.39
CA ASP A 395 2.67 -13.03 -16.12
C ASP A 395 3.73 -13.76 -15.26
N GLU A 396 4.59 -12.99 -14.58
CA GLU A 396 5.55 -13.55 -13.64
C GLU A 396 4.86 -13.97 -12.36
N SER A 397 5.30 -15.11 -11.83
CA SER A 397 4.66 -15.72 -10.67
C SER A 397 5.62 -16.52 -9.79
N TRP A 398 5.33 -16.49 -8.49
CA TRP A 398 6.13 -17.16 -7.48
C TRP A 398 5.27 -17.62 -6.31
N TYR A 399 5.71 -18.67 -5.63
CA TYR A 399 5.16 -19.07 -4.34
C TYR A 399 5.95 -18.44 -3.21
N PHE A 400 5.28 -17.75 -2.29
CA PHE A 400 5.90 -17.20 -1.09
C PHE A 400 5.91 -18.23 0.02
N PHE A 401 7.08 -18.48 0.59
CA PHE A 401 7.30 -19.45 1.64
C PHE A 401 7.82 -18.77 2.91
N ARG A 402 7.42 -19.32 4.06
CA ARG A 402 8.09 -19.14 5.33
C ARG A 402 8.87 -20.42 5.65
N VAL A 403 10.09 -20.27 6.14
CA VAL A 403 10.93 -21.37 6.61
C VAL A 403 11.22 -21.15 8.09
N ASP A 404 10.67 -22.03 8.92
CA ASP A 404 10.86 -22.03 10.36
C ASP A 404 12.03 -22.96 10.73
N PHE A 405 12.78 -22.62 11.78
CA PHE A 405 13.97 -23.36 12.22
C PHE A 405 13.82 -23.85 13.67
N PRO A 406 14.46 -24.97 14.05
CA PRO A 406 14.46 -25.48 15.42
C PRO A 406 15.40 -24.71 16.37
N HIS A 407 16.36 -23.94 15.83
CA HIS A 407 17.26 -23.09 16.61
C HIS A 407 16.65 -21.69 16.80
N ASP A 408 17.26 -20.85 17.66
CA ASP A 408 16.83 -19.47 17.97
C ASP A 408 16.94 -18.46 16.79
N GLY A 409 17.07 -18.96 15.57
CA GLY A 409 17.11 -18.13 14.37
C GLY A 409 15.72 -17.69 13.96
N ALA A 410 15.58 -16.44 13.51
CA ALA A 410 14.31 -15.95 13.01
C ALA A 410 13.86 -16.71 11.75
N ALA A 411 12.55 -16.91 11.61
CA ALA A 411 11.97 -17.50 10.42
C ALA A 411 12.31 -16.65 9.18
N VAL A 412 12.67 -17.30 8.08
CA VAL A 412 13.00 -16.62 6.81
C VAL A 412 11.81 -16.70 5.86
N LYS A 413 11.49 -15.59 5.20
CA LYS A 413 10.43 -15.51 4.19
C LYS A 413 10.99 -15.15 2.83
N ASN A 414 10.66 -15.91 1.78
CA ASN A 414 11.10 -15.60 0.42
C ASN A 414 10.26 -16.35 -0.64
N THR A 415 10.53 -16.08 -1.92
CA THR A 415 9.83 -16.69 -3.05
C THR A 415 10.52 -17.95 -3.59
N PHE A 416 9.72 -18.87 -4.13
CA PHE A 416 10.12 -20.00 -4.96
C PHE A 416 9.45 -19.88 -6.33
N THR A 417 10.16 -20.22 -7.41
CA THR A 417 9.54 -20.37 -8.74
C THR A 417 8.75 -21.67 -8.84
N GLY A 418 7.89 -21.79 -9.86
CA GLY A 418 7.20 -23.05 -10.18
C GLY A 418 8.16 -24.24 -10.36
N SER A 419 9.30 -24.03 -11.02
CA SER A 419 10.32 -25.08 -11.20
C SER A 419 10.94 -25.52 -9.86
N GLN A 420 11.21 -24.56 -8.98
CA GLN A 420 11.85 -24.80 -7.68
C GLN A 420 10.93 -25.57 -6.73
N VAL A 421 9.61 -25.40 -6.82
CA VAL A 421 8.66 -26.21 -6.02
C VAL A 421 8.39 -27.58 -6.65
N ALA A 422 8.56 -27.73 -7.96
CA ALA A 422 8.30 -28.98 -8.67
C ALA A 422 9.47 -29.97 -8.67
N THR A 423 10.69 -29.53 -8.32
CA THR A 423 11.90 -30.38 -8.40
C THR A 423 12.69 -30.36 -7.10
N ALA A 424 12.89 -31.53 -6.47
CA ALA A 424 13.56 -31.67 -5.18
C ALA A 424 15.00 -31.09 -5.14
N SER A 425 15.77 -31.24 -6.23
CA SER A 425 17.13 -30.69 -6.29
C SER A 425 17.14 -29.16 -6.36
N GLU A 426 16.21 -28.54 -7.08
CA GLU A 426 16.04 -27.08 -7.13
C GLU A 426 15.48 -26.53 -5.82
N PHE A 427 14.50 -27.23 -5.23
CA PHE A 427 13.93 -26.90 -3.92
C PHE A 427 15.03 -26.85 -2.85
N LYS A 428 15.88 -27.90 -2.80
CA LYS A 428 17.02 -27.96 -1.89
C LYS A 428 18.00 -26.80 -2.09
N LYS A 429 18.36 -26.48 -3.34
CA LYS A 429 19.26 -25.35 -3.66
C LYS A 429 18.67 -24.02 -3.20
N ARG A 430 17.37 -23.80 -3.45
CA ARG A 430 16.68 -22.58 -3.06
C ARG A 430 16.57 -22.46 -1.53
N LEU A 431 16.27 -23.55 -0.84
CA LEU A 431 16.19 -23.60 0.62
C LEU A 431 17.53 -23.27 1.28
N LEU A 432 18.64 -23.85 0.78
CA LEU A 432 20.00 -23.51 1.20
C LEU A 432 20.35 -22.03 0.98
N GLY A 433 19.86 -21.44 -0.11
CA GLY A 433 20.04 -20.01 -0.39
C GLY A 433 19.17 -19.09 0.47
N MET A 434 18.10 -19.61 1.08
CA MET A 434 17.23 -18.86 1.98
C MET A 434 17.73 -18.85 3.43
N GLY A 435 18.22 -19.99 3.92
CA GLY A 435 18.69 -20.12 5.31
C GLY A 435 19.96 -20.93 5.39
N ALA A 436 20.93 -20.41 6.15
CA ALA A 436 22.18 -21.12 6.41
C ALA A 436 21.88 -22.47 7.10
N GLY A 437 22.32 -23.56 6.48
CA GLY A 437 22.10 -24.90 7.02
C GLY A 437 20.69 -25.48 6.80
N ALA A 438 19.81 -24.81 6.05
CA ALA A 438 18.48 -25.33 5.71
C ALA A 438 18.59 -26.41 4.62
N VAL A 439 18.40 -27.69 4.98
CA VAL A 439 18.60 -28.83 4.07
C VAL A 439 17.32 -29.64 3.93
N PHE A 440 16.91 -29.85 2.68
CA PHE A 440 15.91 -30.85 2.30
C PHE A 440 16.61 -32.12 1.80
N THR A 441 16.21 -33.26 2.34
CA THR A 441 16.73 -34.61 2.02
C THR A 441 15.63 -35.55 1.49
N GLY A 442 14.39 -35.09 1.39
CA GLY A 442 13.28 -35.86 0.82
C GLY A 442 13.44 -36.14 -0.68
N SER A 443 12.72 -37.16 -1.17
CA SER A 443 12.66 -37.52 -2.58
C SER A 443 11.74 -36.58 -3.39
N GLY A 444 11.83 -36.63 -4.73
CA GLY A 444 10.91 -35.89 -5.60
C GLY A 444 9.43 -36.22 -5.36
N GLN A 445 9.11 -37.51 -5.22
CA GLN A 445 7.74 -37.96 -4.93
C GLN A 445 7.22 -37.46 -3.57
N GLN A 446 8.10 -37.38 -2.57
CA GLN A 446 7.73 -36.81 -1.27
C GLN A 446 7.43 -35.31 -1.40
N LEU A 447 8.28 -34.57 -2.13
CA LEU A 447 8.06 -33.15 -2.40
C LEU A 447 6.74 -32.91 -3.15
N ASP A 448 6.44 -33.69 -4.19
CA ASP A 448 5.19 -33.55 -4.96
C ASP A 448 3.96 -33.69 -4.06
N LYS A 449 3.98 -34.66 -3.12
CA LYS A 449 2.89 -34.85 -2.16
C LYS A 449 2.78 -33.70 -1.17
N ILE A 450 3.90 -33.18 -0.67
CA ILE A 450 3.92 -32.01 0.21
C ILE A 450 3.35 -30.79 -0.53
N MET A 451 3.80 -30.54 -1.77
CA MET A 451 3.34 -29.41 -2.56
C MET A 451 1.88 -29.54 -2.98
N LYS A 452 1.40 -30.75 -3.27
CA LYS A 452 -0.02 -31.00 -3.54
C LYS A 452 -0.90 -30.58 -2.37
N ASP A 453 -0.48 -30.86 -1.14
CA ASP A 453 -1.23 -30.49 0.06
C ASP A 453 -1.08 -29.00 0.42
N GLN A 454 0.13 -28.43 0.28
CA GLN A 454 0.39 -27.03 0.66
C GLN A 454 -0.11 -26.00 -0.37
N LEU A 455 -0.04 -26.31 -1.67
CA LEU A 455 -0.34 -25.36 -2.74
C LEU A 455 -1.81 -25.39 -3.17
N PHE A 456 -2.56 -26.44 -2.82
CA PHE A 456 -3.97 -26.55 -3.16
C PHE A 456 -4.81 -25.49 -2.44
N GLY A 457 -5.55 -24.68 -3.20
CA GLY A 457 -6.38 -23.61 -2.65
C GLY A 457 -5.61 -22.46 -2.00
N ILE A 458 -4.29 -22.35 -2.27
CA ILE A 458 -3.45 -21.29 -1.70
C ILE A 458 -3.93 -19.91 -2.16
N LYS A 459 -3.91 -18.93 -1.24
CA LYS A 459 -4.34 -17.56 -1.56
C LYS A 459 -3.43 -16.93 -2.61
N THR A 460 -4.02 -16.12 -3.48
CA THR A 460 -3.28 -15.32 -4.49
C THR A 460 -3.13 -13.88 -4.02
N VAL A 461 -1.93 -13.32 -4.17
CA VAL A 461 -1.57 -11.94 -3.89
C VAL A 461 -1.10 -11.32 -5.21
N GLN A 462 -1.77 -10.25 -5.62
CA GLN A 462 -1.38 -9.48 -6.80
C GLN A 462 -0.14 -8.64 -6.49
N THR A 463 0.65 -8.36 -7.52
CA THR A 463 1.92 -7.65 -7.36
C THR A 463 2.09 -6.51 -8.36
N ILE A 464 2.78 -5.46 -7.90
CA ILE A 464 3.25 -4.32 -8.72
C ILE A 464 4.75 -4.13 -8.54
N ASP A 465 5.43 -3.52 -9.51
CA ASP A 465 6.89 -3.31 -9.54
C ASP A 465 7.32 -1.86 -9.23
N TYR A 466 6.39 -1.04 -8.73
CA TYR A 466 6.58 0.37 -8.36
C TYR A 466 5.95 0.71 -7.01
N ILE A 467 6.27 1.91 -6.49
CA ILE A 467 5.67 2.51 -5.30
C ILE A 467 4.79 3.69 -5.71
N GLY A 468 3.57 3.81 -5.16
CA GLY A 468 2.65 4.91 -5.45
C GLY A 468 1.27 4.44 -5.89
N TYR A 469 0.59 5.25 -6.70
CA TYR A 469 -0.77 4.96 -7.15
C TYR A 469 -0.82 3.81 -8.16
N SER A 470 -1.72 2.85 -7.96
CA SER A 470 -2.03 1.81 -8.91
C SER A 470 -3.41 2.03 -9.49
N ARG A 471 -3.47 2.49 -10.75
CA ARG A 471 -4.74 2.72 -11.46
C ARG A 471 -5.56 1.44 -11.63
N GLU A 472 -4.91 0.30 -11.85
CA GLU A 472 -5.56 -1.01 -12.01
C GLU A 472 -6.33 -1.42 -10.75
N TYR A 473 -5.75 -1.15 -9.58
CA TYR A 473 -6.32 -1.57 -8.30
C TYR A 473 -7.01 -0.44 -7.52
N GLY A 474 -6.97 0.80 -8.04
CA GLY A 474 -7.60 1.97 -7.42
C GLY A 474 -7.07 2.26 -6.01
N CYS A 475 -5.75 2.11 -5.79
CA CYS A 475 -5.16 2.33 -4.48
C CYS A 475 -3.70 2.79 -4.55
N TYR A 476 -3.25 3.48 -3.51
CA TYR A 476 -1.86 3.84 -3.29
C TYR A 476 -1.15 2.74 -2.51
N VAL A 477 0.03 2.32 -2.95
CA VAL A 477 0.85 1.30 -2.29
C VAL A 477 2.23 1.85 -2.00
N PHE A 478 2.57 1.99 -0.72
CA PHE A 478 3.89 2.38 -0.21
C PHE A 478 4.55 1.21 0.53
N ASN A 479 5.72 1.45 1.14
CA ASN A 479 6.52 0.38 1.75
C ASN A 479 5.77 -0.39 2.85
N GLU A 480 5.13 0.31 3.79
CA GLU A 480 4.43 -0.32 4.93
C GLU A 480 2.95 0.08 5.05
N VAL A 481 2.51 0.97 4.16
CA VAL A 481 1.18 1.58 4.20
C VAL A 481 0.63 1.57 2.79
N ALA A 482 -0.66 1.28 2.68
CA ALA A 482 -1.41 1.48 1.47
C ALA A 482 -2.69 2.26 1.78
N VAL A 483 -3.20 3.00 0.79
CA VAL A 483 -4.41 3.83 0.95
C VAL A 483 -5.38 3.49 -0.17
N ARG A 484 -6.62 3.16 0.20
CA ARG A 484 -7.70 2.86 -0.74
C ARG A 484 -8.97 3.52 -0.24
N ASP A 485 -9.67 4.26 -1.09
CA ASP A 485 -10.92 4.94 -0.75
C ASP A 485 -10.81 5.78 0.55
N GLY A 486 -9.68 6.46 0.74
CA GLY A 486 -9.39 7.26 1.94
C GLY A 486 -8.99 6.47 3.20
N GLN A 487 -9.02 5.14 3.16
CA GLN A 487 -8.67 4.27 4.29
C GLN A 487 -7.21 3.84 4.25
N ILE A 488 -6.54 3.96 5.39
CA ILE A 488 -5.15 3.51 5.57
C ILE A 488 -5.14 2.03 5.96
N VAL A 489 -4.40 1.22 5.22
CA VAL A 489 -4.17 -0.20 5.50
C VAL A 489 -2.68 -0.42 5.76
N GLY A 490 -2.36 -1.07 6.89
CA GLY A 490 -1.00 -1.47 7.20
C GLY A 490 -0.63 -2.79 6.54
N VAL A 491 0.66 -2.98 6.26
CA VAL A 491 1.18 -4.29 5.83
C VAL A 491 0.94 -5.35 6.92
N ASN A 492 0.50 -6.55 6.52
CA ASN A 492 0.26 -7.64 7.45
C ASN A 492 1.55 -8.43 7.79
N GLU A 493 1.45 -9.41 8.68
CA GLU A 493 2.58 -10.26 9.07
C GLU A 493 3.17 -11.09 7.92
N GLU A 494 2.43 -11.26 6.82
CA GLU A 494 2.84 -12.00 5.62
C GLU A 494 3.37 -11.09 4.51
N GLU A 495 3.61 -9.81 4.82
CA GLU A 495 4.21 -8.80 3.95
C GLU A 495 3.37 -8.43 2.71
N PHE A 496 2.05 -8.35 2.86
CA PHE A 496 1.17 -7.77 1.83
C PHE A 496 0.04 -6.94 2.46
N PHE A 497 -0.68 -6.20 1.62
CA PHE A 497 -1.84 -5.40 2.01
C PHE A 497 -3.13 -6.16 1.69
N GLU A 498 -4.02 -6.26 2.67
CA GLU A 498 -5.33 -6.89 2.52
C GLU A 498 -6.43 -5.83 2.58
N MET A 499 -7.10 -5.63 1.45
CA MET A 499 -8.14 -4.60 1.24
C MET A 499 -9.43 -5.29 0.78
N GLY A 500 -10.10 -5.95 1.72
CA GLY A 500 -11.24 -6.82 1.41
C GLY A 500 -10.79 -8.04 0.60
N LYS A 501 -11.31 -8.21 -0.62
CA LYS A 501 -10.92 -9.32 -1.51
C LYS A 501 -9.57 -9.10 -2.21
N LEU A 502 -9.11 -7.85 -2.27
CA LEU A 502 -7.84 -7.51 -2.92
C LEU A 502 -6.68 -7.76 -1.96
N LYS A 503 -5.71 -8.57 -2.41
CA LYS A 503 -4.44 -8.79 -1.72
C LYS A 503 -3.33 -8.28 -2.63
N LEU A 504 -2.58 -7.27 -2.20
CA LEU A 504 -1.65 -6.54 -3.06
C LEU A 504 -0.29 -6.36 -2.37
N LYS A 505 0.81 -6.51 -3.13
CA LYS A 505 2.18 -6.31 -2.66
C LYS A 505 3.02 -5.57 -3.71
N SER A 506 3.81 -4.59 -3.29
CA SER A 506 4.85 -4.03 -4.16
C SER A 506 6.14 -4.84 -4.05
N LEU A 507 6.73 -5.18 -5.20
CA LEU A 507 8.04 -5.81 -5.32
C LEU A 507 9.17 -4.77 -5.34
N GLN A 508 8.85 -3.48 -5.39
CA GLN A 508 9.84 -2.41 -5.42
C GLN A 508 10.46 -2.18 -4.04
N LYS A 509 11.74 -2.51 -3.92
CA LYS A 509 12.52 -2.36 -2.67
C LYS A 509 13.49 -1.17 -2.68
N GLY A 510 13.77 -0.59 -3.86
CA GLY A 510 14.76 0.47 -4.03
C GLY A 510 14.31 1.84 -3.52
N VAL A 511 13.00 2.09 -3.50
CA VAL A 511 12.41 3.33 -3.00
C VAL A 511 11.99 3.11 -1.55
N LYS A 512 12.71 3.72 -0.60
CA LYS A 512 12.42 3.65 0.83
C LYS A 512 11.68 4.92 1.26
N MET A 513 10.46 4.74 1.78
CA MET A 513 9.63 5.83 2.32
C MET A 513 9.25 5.50 3.76
N ALA A 514 9.57 6.41 4.68
CA ALA A 514 9.21 6.37 6.08
C ALA A 514 8.04 7.32 6.35
N LEU A 515 6.82 6.79 6.22
CA LEU A 515 5.59 7.57 6.38
C LEU A 515 5.07 7.49 7.82
N GLN A 516 4.79 8.66 8.41
CA GLN A 516 4.13 8.73 9.71
C GLN A 516 2.62 8.59 9.57
N ARG A 517 2.07 7.55 10.19
CA ARG A 517 0.66 7.15 10.08
C ARG A 517 -0.26 8.00 10.95
N ASP A 518 0.24 8.44 12.11
CA ASP A 518 -0.48 9.27 13.08
C ASP A 518 -0.17 10.75 12.81
N ASP A 519 -1.17 11.61 12.96
CA ASP A 519 -1.06 13.07 12.82
C ASP A 519 -0.62 13.76 14.13
N LYS A 520 -0.57 13.05 15.27
CA LYS A 520 -0.18 13.63 16.58
C LYS A 520 1.17 14.35 16.59
N ARG A 521 2.14 13.88 15.80
CA ARG A 521 3.47 14.50 15.68
C ARG A 521 3.59 15.45 14.50
N TYR A 522 2.56 15.50 13.64
CA TYR A 522 2.59 16.35 12.47
C TYR A 522 2.55 17.82 12.88
N SER A 523 3.50 18.61 12.42
CA SER A 523 3.53 20.05 12.65
C SER A 523 3.27 20.77 11.33
N PRO A 524 2.34 21.74 11.25
CA PRO A 524 2.18 22.57 10.06
C PRO A 524 3.23 23.69 9.94
N GLU A 525 4.09 23.88 10.95
CA GLU A 525 5.09 24.98 11.00
C GLU A 525 5.99 25.05 9.76
N TRP A 526 6.30 23.90 9.15
CA TRP A 526 7.13 23.88 7.93
C TRP A 526 6.52 24.68 6.78
N LEU A 527 5.20 24.87 6.76
CA LEU A 527 4.53 25.65 5.72
C LEU A 527 4.86 27.15 5.85
N ASP A 528 4.87 27.66 7.08
CA ASP A 528 5.24 29.05 7.37
C ASP A 528 6.73 29.28 7.10
N LEU A 529 7.58 28.30 7.46
CA LEU A 529 9.00 28.32 7.13
C LEU A 529 9.25 28.27 5.62
N LEU A 530 8.51 27.43 4.88
CA LEU A 530 8.57 27.37 3.42
C LEU A 530 8.19 28.71 2.79
N TRP A 531 7.12 29.35 3.28
CA TRP A 531 6.68 30.66 2.82
C TRP A 531 7.73 31.74 3.11
N THR A 532 8.30 31.75 4.31
CA THR A 532 9.33 32.70 4.71
C THR A 532 10.59 32.58 3.85
N CYS A 533 11.00 31.36 3.52
CA CYS A 533 12.22 31.11 2.75
C CYS A 533 12.05 31.27 1.23
N PHE A 534 10.90 30.88 0.68
CA PHE A 534 10.72 30.72 -0.78
C PHE A 534 9.46 31.41 -1.33
N GLY A 535 8.59 31.95 -0.48
CA GLY A 535 7.36 32.64 -0.84
C GLY A 535 6.49 31.86 -1.83
N ALA A 536 5.90 32.60 -2.78
CA ALA A 536 5.04 32.04 -3.81
C ALA A 536 5.70 30.93 -4.64
N GLN A 537 7.00 31.04 -4.96
CA GLN A 537 7.71 30.02 -5.73
C GLN A 537 7.84 28.70 -4.97
N GLY A 538 8.06 28.75 -3.65
CA GLY A 538 8.04 27.58 -2.77
C GLY A 538 6.70 26.86 -2.77
N ILE A 539 5.59 27.62 -2.71
CA ILE A 539 4.25 27.05 -2.79
C ILE A 539 3.95 26.47 -4.17
N VAL A 540 4.42 27.08 -5.26
CA VAL A 540 4.26 26.47 -6.61
C VAL A 540 4.98 25.12 -6.67
N ALA A 541 6.19 25.01 -6.13
CA ALA A 541 6.93 23.74 -6.08
C ALA A 541 6.20 22.69 -5.21
N LEU A 542 5.73 23.08 -4.03
CA LEU A 542 4.90 22.23 -3.16
C LEU A 542 3.63 21.76 -3.87
N ASN A 543 2.95 22.67 -4.57
CA ASN A 543 1.73 22.38 -5.31
C ASN A 543 1.97 21.39 -6.45
N PHE A 544 3.13 21.47 -7.13
CA PHE A 544 3.53 20.46 -8.12
C PHE A 544 3.76 19.10 -7.47
N TRP A 545 4.46 19.05 -6.33
CA TRP A 545 4.65 17.83 -5.55
C TRP A 545 3.32 17.22 -5.14
N PHE A 546 2.43 18.01 -4.56
CA PHE A 546 1.07 17.59 -4.21
C PHE A 546 0.30 17.04 -5.41
N GLY A 547 0.23 17.80 -6.51
CA GLY A 547 -0.48 17.38 -7.71
C GLY A 547 0.09 16.12 -8.36
N SER A 548 1.40 15.87 -8.19
CA SER A 548 2.02 14.65 -8.71
C SER A 548 1.39 13.38 -8.16
N LEU A 549 0.89 13.39 -6.91
CA LEU A 549 0.18 12.26 -6.28
C LEU A 549 -1.08 11.81 -7.05
N PHE A 550 -1.61 12.70 -7.89
CA PHE A 550 -2.83 12.47 -8.67
C PHE A 550 -2.55 12.46 -10.18
N ALA A 551 -1.28 12.48 -10.60
CA ALA A 551 -0.92 12.67 -12.00
C ALA A 551 -1.43 11.55 -12.91
N GLU A 552 -1.50 10.30 -12.44
CA GLU A 552 -2.07 9.20 -13.22
C GLU A 552 -3.57 9.39 -13.45
N GLN A 553 -4.32 9.75 -12.41
CA GLN A 553 -5.75 10.01 -12.48
C GLN A 553 -6.03 11.23 -13.36
N ILE A 554 -5.26 12.30 -13.20
CA ILE A 554 -5.35 13.51 -14.01
C ILE A 554 -5.04 13.17 -15.47
N ARG A 555 -3.94 12.49 -15.79
CA ARG A 555 -3.63 12.08 -17.17
C ARG A 555 -4.69 11.15 -17.76
N HIS A 556 -5.29 10.27 -16.97
CA HIS A 556 -6.33 9.38 -17.48
C HIS A 556 -7.55 10.17 -18.01
N ARG A 557 -7.94 11.25 -17.33
CA ARG A 557 -9.08 12.09 -17.71
C ARG A 557 -8.71 13.23 -18.67
N TYR A 558 -7.54 13.83 -18.49
CA TYR A 558 -7.12 15.10 -19.10
C TYR A 558 -5.91 14.95 -20.04
N GLN A 559 -5.45 13.71 -20.27
CA GLN A 559 -4.40 13.33 -21.23
C GLN A 559 -3.00 13.90 -20.97
N SER A 560 -2.80 14.73 -19.93
CA SER A 560 -1.53 15.38 -19.66
C SER A 560 -1.35 15.86 -18.22
N PHE A 561 -0.08 16.00 -17.81
CA PHE A 561 0.34 16.68 -16.58
C PHE A 561 1.66 17.44 -16.84
N PRO A 562 1.83 18.69 -16.35
CA PRO A 562 2.99 19.53 -16.65
C PRO A 562 4.32 18.95 -16.16
N PHE A 563 5.41 19.45 -16.73
CA PHE A 563 6.75 19.32 -16.18
C PHE A 563 7.06 20.52 -15.31
N LEU A 564 7.86 20.33 -14.26
CA LEU A 564 8.39 21.42 -13.45
C LEU A 564 9.86 21.65 -13.79
N GLU A 565 10.27 22.91 -13.91
CA GLU A 565 11.67 23.31 -14.06
C GLU A 565 12.02 24.30 -12.95
N ALA A 566 12.99 23.98 -12.12
CA ALA A 566 13.55 24.87 -11.10
C ALA A 566 14.98 25.27 -11.50
N THR A 567 15.14 26.54 -11.87
CA THR A 567 16.43 27.14 -12.26
C THR A 567 16.96 28.07 -11.19
N GLY A 568 18.25 28.36 -11.20
CA GLY A 568 18.86 29.35 -10.30
C GLY A 568 20.35 29.10 -10.07
N GLU A 569 21.10 30.09 -9.62
CA GLU A 569 22.53 29.89 -9.35
C GLU A 569 22.78 28.91 -8.18
N ALA A 570 24.02 28.43 -8.07
CA ALA A 570 24.47 27.74 -6.86
C ALA A 570 24.26 28.66 -5.64
N GLY A 571 23.68 28.10 -4.57
CA GLY A 571 23.30 28.84 -3.36
C GLY A 571 21.90 29.47 -3.38
N ALA A 572 21.11 29.32 -4.46
CA ALA A 572 19.73 29.83 -4.52
C ALA A 572 18.69 29.01 -3.72
N GLY A 573 19.13 28.01 -2.93
CA GLY A 573 18.25 27.22 -2.06
C GLY A 573 17.48 26.07 -2.73
N LYS A 574 17.72 25.76 -4.01
CA LYS A 574 17.03 24.69 -4.76
C LYS A 574 17.09 23.32 -4.06
N THR A 575 18.29 22.89 -3.67
CA THR A 575 18.50 21.59 -2.99
C THR A 575 17.78 21.54 -1.63
N THR A 576 17.77 22.65 -0.89
CA THR A 576 17.01 22.76 0.37
C THR A 576 15.52 22.58 0.14
N LEU A 577 14.95 23.24 -0.88
CA LEU A 577 13.55 23.08 -1.26
C LEU A 577 13.22 21.63 -1.65
N LEU A 578 14.01 21.02 -2.55
CA LEU A 578 13.78 19.64 -3.01
C LEU A 578 13.88 18.64 -1.85
N THR A 579 14.86 18.80 -0.97
CA THR A 579 15.05 17.92 0.19
C THR A 579 13.85 18.02 1.14
N LEU A 580 13.33 19.23 1.39
CA LEU A 580 12.10 19.41 2.17
C LEU A 580 10.90 18.71 1.52
N LEU A 581 10.70 18.90 0.21
CA LEU A 581 9.59 18.29 -0.53
C LEU A 581 9.65 16.75 -0.51
N TRP A 582 10.85 16.17 -0.53
CA TRP A 582 11.01 14.73 -0.33
C TRP A 582 10.79 14.27 1.11
N LYS A 583 11.15 15.07 2.13
CA LYS A 583 10.81 14.79 3.53
C LYS A 583 9.29 14.74 3.74
N LEU A 584 8.51 15.59 3.06
CA LEU A 584 7.04 15.55 3.07
C LEU A 584 6.47 14.23 2.52
N PHE A 585 7.22 13.53 1.65
CA PHE A 585 6.88 12.21 1.12
C PHE A 585 7.58 11.08 1.91
N GLY A 586 8.23 11.38 3.03
CA GLY A 586 8.93 10.40 3.87
C GLY A 586 10.21 9.85 3.23
N ARG A 587 10.78 10.53 2.24
CA ARG A 587 12.00 10.12 1.53
C ARG A 587 13.18 11.01 1.88
N GLU A 588 13.61 10.95 3.13
CA GLU A 588 14.72 11.77 3.62
C GLU A 588 16.06 11.41 2.94
N GLY A 589 16.90 12.43 2.70
CA GLY A 589 18.22 12.26 2.10
C GLY A 589 18.22 11.99 0.59
N TYR A 590 17.08 12.16 -0.09
CA TYR A 590 16.97 12.04 -1.54
C TYR A 590 16.64 13.39 -2.19
N GLU A 591 17.25 13.67 -3.34
CA GLU A 591 17.02 14.88 -4.11
C GLU A 591 16.54 14.55 -5.53
N GLY A 592 17.27 13.67 -6.22
CA GLY A 592 17.03 13.29 -7.61
C GLY A 592 18.19 12.46 -8.16
N PHE A 593 18.30 12.34 -9.48
CA PHE A 593 19.46 11.73 -10.13
C PHE A 593 19.93 12.52 -11.35
N ASP A 594 21.21 12.39 -11.65
CA ASP A 594 21.82 12.96 -12.86
C ASP A 594 21.59 12.01 -14.05
N PRO A 595 20.78 12.39 -15.05
CA PRO A 595 20.47 11.50 -16.17
C PRO A 595 21.65 11.27 -17.10
N ALA A 596 22.68 12.12 -17.10
CA ALA A 596 23.89 11.94 -17.90
C ALA A 596 24.81 10.85 -17.31
N LYS A 597 24.64 10.49 -16.03
CA LYS A 597 25.38 9.39 -15.37
C LYS A 597 24.76 8.01 -15.59
N SER A 598 23.66 7.89 -16.33
CA SER A 598 22.92 6.62 -16.50
C SER A 598 22.61 6.32 -17.97
N THR A 599 22.61 5.03 -18.33
CA THR A 599 22.22 4.58 -19.68
C THR A 599 20.72 4.75 -19.90
N LYS A 600 20.24 4.77 -21.15
CA LYS A 600 18.79 4.86 -21.46
C LYS A 600 17.96 3.80 -20.74
N ALA A 601 18.45 2.55 -20.70
CA ALA A 601 17.81 1.46 -19.96
C ALA A 601 17.85 1.67 -18.43
N GLY A 602 18.95 2.22 -17.90
CA GLY A 602 19.06 2.61 -16.49
C GLY A 602 18.07 3.72 -16.11
N ARG A 603 17.97 4.78 -16.91
CA ARG A 603 17.00 5.89 -16.74
C ARG A 603 15.57 5.38 -16.78
N SER A 604 15.23 4.55 -17.76
CA SER A 604 13.91 3.92 -17.88
C SER A 604 13.53 3.13 -16.61
N ARG A 605 14.45 2.35 -16.04
CA ARG A 605 14.22 1.65 -14.77
C ARG A 605 14.00 2.61 -13.60
N LEU A 606 14.81 3.67 -13.47
CA LEU A 606 14.68 4.69 -12.42
C LEU A 606 13.34 5.43 -12.51
N MET A 607 12.95 5.82 -13.72
CA MET A 607 11.67 6.51 -13.99
C MET A 607 10.45 5.62 -13.73
N GLY A 608 10.60 4.29 -13.82
CA GLY A 608 9.54 3.31 -13.55
C GLY A 608 9.39 2.88 -12.09
N GLN A 609 10.24 3.35 -11.17
CA GLN A 609 10.18 2.90 -9.76
C GLN A 609 9.01 3.50 -8.98
N VAL A 610 8.45 4.61 -9.46
CA VAL A 610 7.42 5.38 -8.77
C VAL A 610 6.21 5.66 -9.66
N SER A 611 5.04 5.71 -9.03
CA SER A 611 3.80 6.25 -9.61
C SER A 611 3.31 7.41 -8.75
N GLY A 612 2.76 8.44 -9.38
CA GLY A 612 2.21 9.58 -8.67
C GLY A 612 3.25 10.35 -7.84
N MET A 613 4.52 10.39 -8.27
CA MET A 613 5.58 11.16 -7.60
C MET A 613 6.53 11.77 -8.63
N PRO A 614 7.26 12.83 -8.27
CA PRO A 614 8.21 13.45 -9.17
C PRO A 614 9.45 12.56 -9.39
N VAL A 615 9.85 12.43 -10.64
CA VAL A 615 11.17 11.97 -11.04
C VAL A 615 12.02 13.20 -11.28
N VAL A 616 12.94 13.45 -10.35
CA VAL A 616 13.77 14.66 -10.32
C VAL A 616 15.07 14.44 -11.08
N LEU A 617 15.29 15.23 -12.14
CA LEU A 617 16.50 15.24 -12.96
C LEU A 617 17.41 16.39 -12.53
N LEU A 618 18.65 16.07 -12.14
CA LEU A 618 19.64 17.02 -11.64
C LEU A 618 20.76 17.28 -12.66
N GLU A 619 21.16 18.54 -12.83
CA GLU A 619 22.43 18.94 -13.48
C GLU A 619 22.71 18.27 -14.85
N SER A 620 21.68 18.10 -15.67
CA SER A 620 21.78 17.41 -16.97
C SER A 620 22.43 18.21 -18.10
N ASP A 621 22.86 19.44 -17.83
CA ASP A 621 23.56 20.30 -18.79
C ASP A 621 24.99 20.55 -18.28
N ARG A 622 25.95 19.88 -18.91
CA ARG A 622 27.39 20.04 -18.65
C ARG A 622 28.03 20.52 -19.94
N SER A 623 28.05 21.84 -20.15
CA SER A 623 28.93 22.49 -21.09
C SER A 623 30.33 22.60 -20.47
N GLY A 624 31.09 21.51 -20.51
CA GLY A 624 32.53 21.50 -20.20
C GLY A 624 33.30 21.00 -21.40
N ASP A 625 34.40 21.67 -21.74
CA ASP A 625 35.25 21.47 -22.94
C ASP A 625 35.87 20.06 -23.11
N ASP A 626 35.55 19.11 -22.24
CA ASP A 626 36.02 17.73 -22.32
C ASP A 626 34.83 16.76 -22.43
N LYS A 627 34.54 16.31 -23.67
CA LYS A 627 34.20 14.90 -23.98
C LYS A 627 33.78 14.69 -25.45
N SER A 628 34.70 14.13 -26.22
CA SER A 628 34.45 13.54 -27.54
C SER A 628 33.64 12.22 -27.51
N HIS A 629 33.24 11.69 -26.35
CA HIS A 629 32.60 10.35 -26.27
C HIS A 629 31.49 10.12 -25.22
N ALA A 630 31.00 11.14 -24.52
CA ALA A 630 29.80 10.97 -23.67
C ALA A 630 28.55 11.41 -24.42
N LYS A 631 27.61 10.49 -24.71
CA LYS A 631 26.31 10.86 -25.29
C LYS A 631 25.56 11.77 -24.32
N THR A 632 25.42 13.05 -24.69
CA THR A 632 24.63 14.05 -23.97
C THR A 632 23.17 13.58 -23.84
N PHE A 633 22.55 13.84 -22.69
CA PHE A 633 21.12 13.54 -22.47
C PHE A 633 20.26 14.51 -23.28
N GLU A 634 19.31 13.98 -24.06
CA GLU A 634 18.41 14.80 -24.87
C GLU A 634 17.05 15.00 -24.19
N TRP A 635 16.68 16.26 -23.95
CA TRP A 635 15.40 16.63 -23.34
C TRP A 635 14.18 16.16 -24.12
N ASP A 636 14.32 16.06 -25.44
CA ASP A 636 13.25 15.65 -26.34
C ASP A 636 12.82 14.19 -26.14
N GLU A 637 13.63 13.35 -25.47
CA GLU A 637 13.24 11.99 -25.04
C GLU A 637 12.08 12.01 -24.03
N LEU A 638 11.79 13.15 -23.38
CA LEU A 638 10.75 13.27 -22.36
C LEU A 638 9.36 13.59 -22.93
N LYS A 639 9.21 13.85 -24.23
CA LYS A 639 7.96 14.33 -24.85
C LYS A 639 6.76 13.44 -24.53
N ASP A 640 6.96 12.12 -24.58
CA ASP A 640 5.89 11.12 -24.40
C ASP A 640 5.44 11.01 -22.93
N TYR A 641 6.30 11.37 -21.99
CA TYR A 641 6.02 11.30 -20.55
C TYR A 641 5.01 12.34 -20.08
N PHE A 642 4.80 13.40 -20.86
CA PHE A 642 3.77 14.42 -20.59
C PHE A 642 2.37 13.80 -20.48
N GLY A 643 2.06 12.85 -21.37
CA GLY A 643 0.82 12.08 -21.38
C GLY A 643 0.90 10.72 -20.70
N GLY A 644 2.03 10.36 -20.09
CA GLY A 644 2.23 9.05 -19.48
C GLY A 644 2.54 7.93 -20.47
N GLY A 645 3.23 8.25 -21.57
CA GLY A 645 3.68 7.30 -22.59
C GLY A 645 4.65 6.23 -22.07
N THR A 646 5.15 5.37 -22.96
CA THR A 646 5.91 4.17 -22.58
C THR A 646 7.37 4.49 -22.23
N LEU A 647 7.90 3.80 -21.21
CA LEU A 647 9.28 4.00 -20.74
C LEU A 647 10.32 3.34 -21.65
N ALA A 648 10.14 2.05 -21.94
CA ALA A 648 10.95 1.27 -22.86
C ALA A 648 10.28 -0.07 -23.13
N THR A 649 10.36 -0.53 -24.38
CA THR A 649 9.93 -1.87 -24.78
C THR A 649 10.95 -2.92 -24.37
N LYS A 650 10.50 -3.97 -23.70
CA LYS A 650 11.31 -5.17 -23.39
C LYS A 650 10.60 -6.40 -23.95
N GLY A 651 11.32 -7.33 -24.55
CA GLY A 651 10.75 -8.64 -24.88
C GLY A 651 10.37 -9.40 -23.61
N VAL A 652 9.17 -9.97 -23.58
CA VAL A 652 8.79 -10.91 -22.52
C VAL A 652 9.40 -12.28 -22.85
N LYS A 653 9.81 -13.05 -21.85
CA LYS A 653 10.35 -14.42 -22.05
C LYS A 653 9.22 -15.41 -22.33
N THR A 654 8.52 -15.19 -23.44
CA THR A 654 7.42 -16.00 -23.95
C THR A 654 7.81 -16.51 -25.33
N ALA A 655 7.29 -17.67 -25.75
CA ALA A 655 7.53 -18.20 -27.09
C ALA A 655 6.86 -17.37 -28.22
N GLY A 656 6.10 -16.32 -27.87
CA GLY A 656 5.44 -15.39 -28.79
C GLY A 656 6.09 -14.00 -28.88
N ASN A 657 5.50 -13.11 -29.68
CA ASN A 657 6.00 -11.76 -29.97
C ASN A 657 5.58 -10.69 -28.93
N GLU A 658 5.30 -11.10 -27.70
CA GLU A 658 4.80 -10.22 -26.64
C GLU A 658 5.92 -9.32 -26.09
N THR A 659 5.57 -8.05 -25.86
CA THR A 659 6.50 -7.06 -25.31
C THR A 659 5.90 -6.39 -24.07
N TYR A 660 6.76 -6.14 -23.08
CA TYR A 660 6.44 -5.38 -21.88
C TYR A 660 6.82 -3.92 -22.10
N GLU A 661 5.80 -3.06 -22.18
CA GLU A 661 5.93 -1.61 -22.39
C GLU A 661 5.32 -0.85 -21.20
N PRO A 662 6.00 -0.77 -20.05
CA PRO A 662 5.45 -0.09 -18.89
C PRO A 662 5.25 1.41 -19.19
N PRO A 663 4.07 1.98 -18.86
CA PRO A 663 3.87 3.42 -18.98
C PRO A 663 4.67 4.18 -17.93
N PHE A 664 4.94 5.45 -18.22
CA PHE A 664 5.49 6.41 -17.27
C PHE A 664 4.39 6.90 -16.33
N ARG A 665 4.57 6.63 -15.03
CA ARG A 665 3.57 6.83 -13.99
C ARG A 665 3.85 8.02 -13.07
N GLY A 666 5.08 8.52 -13.06
CA GLY A 666 5.49 9.68 -12.27
C GLY A 666 5.23 11.02 -12.97
N THR A 667 5.84 12.07 -12.46
CA THR A 667 5.95 13.39 -13.11
C THR A 667 7.40 13.75 -13.33
N ILE A 668 7.69 14.75 -14.16
CA ILE A 668 9.08 15.20 -14.38
C ILE A 668 9.30 16.52 -13.65
N ALA A 669 10.33 16.55 -12.81
CA ALA A 669 10.86 17.76 -12.22
C ALA A 669 12.33 17.91 -12.63
N ILE A 670 12.72 19.10 -13.05
CA ILE A 670 14.06 19.42 -13.53
C ILE A 670 14.66 20.44 -12.57
N SER A 671 15.87 20.18 -12.08
CA SER A 671 16.61 21.13 -11.24
C SER A 671 18.00 21.37 -11.84
N GLN A 672 18.24 22.61 -12.27
CA GLN A 672 19.46 23.00 -12.98
C GLN A 672 19.88 24.42 -12.62
N ASN A 673 21.11 24.77 -13.00
CA ASN A 673 21.59 26.14 -12.86
C ASN A 673 21.12 27.03 -14.01
N ALA A 674 21.33 26.57 -15.25
CA ALA A 674 20.85 27.24 -16.45
C ALA A 674 19.43 26.75 -16.84
N PRO A 675 18.64 27.57 -17.56
CA PRO A 675 17.39 27.15 -18.16
C PRO A 675 17.54 26.01 -19.17
N VAL A 676 16.53 25.15 -19.24
CA VAL A 676 16.41 24.10 -20.25
C VAL A 676 16.34 24.74 -21.64
N VAL A 677 17.22 24.29 -22.53
CA VAL A 677 17.19 24.61 -23.96
C VAL A 677 16.80 23.33 -24.72
N ALA A 678 15.58 23.32 -25.27
CA ALA A 678 15.01 22.16 -25.96
C ALA A 678 14.02 22.61 -27.04
N SER A 679 13.43 21.65 -27.77
CA SER A 679 12.40 21.95 -28.76
C SER A 679 11.20 22.68 -28.13
N GLU A 680 10.46 23.45 -28.93
CA GLU A 680 9.23 24.13 -28.49
C GLU A 680 8.24 23.15 -27.83
N ALA A 681 8.21 21.90 -28.31
CA ALA A 681 7.40 20.84 -27.74
C ALA A 681 7.73 20.59 -26.26
N ILE A 682 9.01 20.57 -25.87
CA ILE A 682 9.38 20.47 -24.45
C ILE A 682 9.13 21.79 -23.72
N MET A 683 9.51 22.92 -24.31
CA MET A 683 9.40 24.23 -23.65
C MET A 683 7.97 24.58 -23.27
N THR A 684 6.99 24.24 -24.09
CA THR A 684 5.55 24.46 -23.84
C THR A 684 4.95 23.53 -22.78
N ARG A 685 5.65 22.46 -22.39
CA ARG A 685 5.23 21.50 -21.35
C ARG A 685 5.69 21.88 -19.94
N ILE A 686 6.57 22.87 -19.84
CA ILE A 686 7.27 23.23 -18.59
C ILE A 686 6.59 24.42 -17.90
N VAL A 687 6.37 24.25 -16.60
CA VAL A 687 6.11 25.31 -15.62
C VAL A 687 7.44 25.65 -14.95
N LYS A 688 7.95 26.87 -15.13
CA LYS A 688 9.31 27.25 -14.70
C LYS A 688 9.33 28.17 -13.50
N LEU A 689 10.12 27.75 -12.52
CA LEU A 689 10.57 28.50 -11.36
C LEU A 689 11.99 29.01 -11.62
N HIS A 690 12.24 30.24 -11.19
CA HIS A 690 13.55 30.86 -11.27
C HIS A 690 13.92 31.46 -9.91
N PHE A 691 14.84 30.79 -9.23
CA PHE A 691 15.34 31.17 -7.93
C PHE A 691 16.59 32.03 -8.09
N VAL A 692 16.52 33.25 -7.56
CA VAL A 692 17.69 34.12 -7.39
C VAL A 692 18.33 33.86 -6.03
N ARG A 693 19.60 34.23 -5.85
CA ARG A 693 20.22 34.16 -4.52
C ARG A 693 19.44 35.06 -3.56
N PRO A 694 18.96 34.53 -2.42
CA PRO A 694 18.15 35.32 -1.51
C PRO A 694 19.02 36.42 -0.85
N GLN A 695 18.42 37.58 -0.61
CA GLN A 695 18.98 38.53 0.36
C GLN A 695 18.78 37.93 1.75
N VAL A 696 19.86 37.48 2.37
CA VAL A 696 19.80 36.76 3.65
C VAL A 696 19.51 37.74 4.78
N THR A 697 18.33 37.63 5.38
CA THR A 697 17.99 38.31 6.64
C THR A 697 18.26 37.38 7.83
N VAL A 698 18.29 37.93 9.04
CA VAL A 698 18.43 37.12 10.27
C VAL A 698 17.28 36.11 10.38
N GLU A 699 16.07 36.56 10.06
CA GLU A 699 14.86 35.74 10.07
C GLU A 699 14.88 34.65 8.99
N SER A 700 15.24 34.99 7.74
CA SER A 700 15.28 34.01 6.64
C SER A 700 16.36 32.94 6.86
N ARG A 701 17.49 33.32 7.47
CA ARG A 701 18.55 32.37 7.83
C ARG A 701 18.10 31.42 8.93
N ALA A 702 17.52 31.94 10.01
CA ALA A 702 16.98 31.12 11.10
C ALA A 702 15.87 30.18 10.61
N ALA A 703 15.00 30.67 9.72
CA ALA A 703 13.96 29.85 9.10
C ALA A 703 14.54 28.72 8.23
N ALA A 704 15.57 29.00 7.41
CA ALA A 704 16.23 27.99 6.59
C ALA A 704 16.96 26.93 7.43
N ASP A 705 17.66 27.33 8.49
CA ASP A 705 18.33 26.42 9.42
C ASP A 705 17.32 25.50 10.12
N ARG A 706 16.20 26.07 10.59
CA ARG A 706 15.11 25.31 11.21
C ARG A 706 14.47 24.34 10.23
N LEU A 707 14.20 24.79 9.00
CA LEU A 707 13.59 23.98 7.94
C LEU A 707 14.46 22.77 7.58
N ASN A 708 15.78 22.93 7.50
CA ASN A 708 16.72 21.84 7.27
C ASN A 708 16.73 20.84 8.43
N GLY A 709 16.64 21.33 9.67
CA GLY A 709 16.64 20.52 10.89
C GLY A 709 15.34 19.76 11.20
N LEU A 710 14.25 20.02 10.47
CA LEU A 710 12.99 19.30 10.67
C LEU A 710 13.14 17.81 10.32
N ASP A 711 12.79 16.94 11.26
CA ASP A 711 12.74 15.49 11.09
C ASP A 711 11.61 15.12 10.10
N GLY A 712 11.87 14.16 9.22
CA GLY A 712 10.86 13.58 8.33
C GLY A 712 9.63 13.07 9.09
N ALA A 713 9.78 12.63 10.34
CA ALA A 713 8.66 12.22 11.19
C ALA A 713 7.67 13.35 11.54
N LEU A 714 8.06 14.62 11.45
CA LEU A 714 7.15 15.75 11.67
C LEU A 714 6.38 16.14 10.40
N LEU A 715 6.84 15.65 9.24
CA LEU A 715 6.46 16.12 7.91
C LEU A 715 5.67 15.08 7.11
N SER A 716 6.09 13.82 7.15
CA SER A 716 5.71 12.80 6.16
C SER A 716 4.24 12.36 6.21
N ASN A 717 3.51 12.73 7.28
CA ASN A 717 2.05 12.56 7.32
C ASN A 717 1.33 13.39 6.25
N PHE A 718 1.95 14.47 5.73
CA PHE A 718 1.42 15.27 4.62
C PHE A 718 0.97 14.41 3.43
N LEU A 719 1.80 13.45 3.00
CA LEU A 719 1.46 12.57 1.89
C LEU A 719 0.18 11.79 2.17
N LEU A 720 0.03 11.21 3.37
CA LEU A 720 -1.16 10.45 3.74
C LEU A 720 -2.40 11.35 3.83
N ARG A 721 -2.26 12.58 4.36
CA ARG A 721 -3.37 13.56 4.38
C ARG A 721 -3.83 13.92 2.98
N ALA A 722 -2.90 14.06 2.04
CA ALA A 722 -3.20 14.34 0.63
C ALA A 722 -3.95 13.17 -0.04
N VAL A 723 -3.38 11.97 -0.03
CA VAL A 723 -3.98 10.84 -0.77
C VAL A 723 -5.28 10.33 -0.13
N ARG A 724 -5.50 10.56 1.16
CA ARG A 724 -6.79 10.25 1.80
C ARG A 724 -7.95 11.11 1.29
N LYS A 725 -7.63 12.27 0.72
CA LYS A 725 -8.57 13.23 0.15
C LYS A 725 -8.73 13.08 -1.36
N GLU A 726 -8.27 11.97 -1.94
CA GLU A 726 -8.23 11.75 -3.39
C GLU A 726 -9.52 12.11 -4.11
N ALA A 727 -10.67 11.58 -3.69
CA ALA A 727 -11.95 11.83 -4.36
C ALA A 727 -12.30 13.33 -4.38
N GLU A 728 -12.18 13.99 -3.22
CA GLU A 728 -12.49 15.41 -3.03
C GLU A 728 -11.52 16.31 -3.82
N VAL A 729 -10.24 15.93 -3.88
CA VAL A 729 -9.22 16.62 -4.67
C VAL A 729 -9.51 16.53 -6.15
N LEU A 730 -9.84 15.33 -6.66
CA LEU A 730 -10.14 15.11 -8.09
C LEU A 730 -11.44 15.78 -8.52
N GLU A 731 -12.45 15.81 -7.65
CA GLU A 731 -13.72 16.52 -7.87
C GLU A 731 -13.47 18.03 -7.95
N LEU A 732 -12.84 18.63 -6.94
CA LEU A 732 -12.54 20.06 -6.94
C LEU A 732 -11.61 20.45 -8.10
N PHE A 733 -10.65 19.60 -8.46
CA PHE A 733 -9.79 19.84 -9.62
C PHE A 733 -10.61 19.92 -10.92
N ALA A 734 -11.55 18.98 -11.10
CA ALA A 734 -12.43 18.95 -12.26
C ALA A 734 -13.31 20.21 -12.36
N ASP A 735 -13.79 20.72 -11.23
CA ASP A 735 -14.60 21.93 -11.17
C ASP A 735 -13.79 23.20 -11.47
N ARG A 736 -12.55 23.27 -10.99
CA ARG A 736 -11.72 24.48 -11.07
C ARG A 736 -10.94 24.61 -12.36
N LEU A 737 -10.55 23.51 -13.00
CA LEU A 737 -9.74 23.54 -14.22
C LEU A 737 -10.38 24.38 -15.35
N PRO A 738 -11.66 24.20 -15.74
CA PRO A 738 -12.28 24.99 -16.80
C PRO A 738 -12.33 26.50 -16.48
N VAL A 739 -12.49 26.85 -15.20
CA VAL A 739 -12.53 28.24 -14.74
C VAL A 739 -11.19 28.94 -14.97
N TYR A 740 -10.08 28.29 -14.60
CA TYR A 740 -8.76 28.88 -14.78
C TYR A 740 -8.31 28.91 -16.24
N GLU A 741 -8.68 27.92 -17.04
CA GLU A 741 -8.46 27.98 -18.49
C GLU A 741 -9.14 29.20 -19.11
N ALA A 742 -10.42 29.42 -18.80
CA ALA A 742 -11.17 30.55 -19.32
C ALA A 742 -10.54 31.89 -18.90
N LYS A 743 -10.12 32.01 -17.64
CA LYS A 743 -9.44 33.21 -17.14
C LYS A 743 -8.10 33.46 -17.84
N LEU A 744 -7.30 32.43 -18.08
CA LEU A 744 -6.01 32.56 -18.75
C LEU A 744 -6.17 32.86 -20.25
N ARG A 745 -7.15 32.28 -20.94
CA ARG A 745 -7.49 32.66 -22.34
C ARG A 745 -7.90 34.12 -22.45
N ALA A 746 -8.68 34.59 -21.49
CA ALA A 746 -9.18 35.96 -21.44
C ALA A 746 -8.19 36.97 -20.83
N LEU A 747 -6.97 36.58 -20.47
CA LEU A 747 -6.00 37.43 -19.74
C LEU A 747 -5.60 38.73 -20.48
N HIS A 748 -5.78 38.76 -21.80
CA HIS A 748 -5.52 39.94 -22.63
C HIS A 748 -6.68 40.94 -22.65
N SER A 749 -7.89 40.52 -22.29
CA SER A 749 -9.12 41.34 -22.37
C SER A 749 -9.84 41.50 -21.03
N HIS A 750 -9.58 40.63 -20.06
CA HIS A 750 -10.23 40.62 -18.76
C HIS A 750 -9.20 40.52 -17.64
N CYS A 751 -9.46 41.23 -16.56
CA CYS A 751 -8.64 41.19 -15.37
C CYS A 751 -8.73 39.81 -14.68
N PHE A 752 -7.59 39.15 -14.49
CA PHE A 752 -7.53 37.84 -13.83
C PHE A 752 -8.15 37.82 -12.42
N ALA A 753 -7.94 38.90 -11.65
CA ALA A 753 -8.39 39.02 -10.25
C ALA A 753 -9.92 39.18 -10.13
N CYS A 754 -10.51 40.20 -10.76
CA CYS A 754 -11.94 40.53 -10.61
C CYS A 754 -12.83 40.12 -11.79
N GLY A 755 -12.27 39.69 -12.93
CA GLY A 755 -13.03 39.28 -14.11
C GLY A 755 -13.57 40.42 -14.97
N ASN A 756 -13.40 41.69 -14.57
CA ASN A 756 -13.83 42.83 -15.36
C ASN A 756 -13.01 42.99 -16.65
N GLN A 757 -13.66 43.38 -17.73
CA GLN A 757 -13.01 43.69 -19.01
C GLN A 757 -12.11 44.93 -18.86
N PHE A 758 -10.94 44.92 -19.51
CA PHE A 758 -10.07 46.09 -19.58
C PHE A 758 -10.71 47.17 -20.46
N GLN A 759 -10.66 48.42 -20.01
CA GLN A 759 -11.17 49.59 -20.75
C GLN A 759 -9.96 50.37 -21.28
N GLY A 760 -9.49 50.07 -22.50
CA GLY A 760 -8.33 50.72 -23.14
C GLY A 760 -7.01 49.94 -23.03
N GLU A 761 -5.90 50.57 -23.43
CA GLU A 761 -4.53 50.00 -23.45
C GLU A 761 -3.77 50.17 -22.11
N GLU A 762 -4.48 50.41 -21.01
CA GLU A 762 -3.86 50.71 -19.73
C GLU A 762 -3.23 49.46 -19.08
N ASN A 763 -2.02 49.61 -18.52
CA ASN A 763 -1.25 48.51 -17.92
C ASN A 763 -1.78 48.01 -16.56
N HIS A 764 -3.02 48.32 -16.20
CA HIS A 764 -3.66 47.89 -14.95
C HIS A 764 -5.20 47.89 -15.06
N CYS A 765 -5.86 47.14 -14.18
CA CYS A 765 -7.31 47.10 -14.10
C CYS A 765 -7.87 48.32 -13.34
N ASN A 766 -8.73 49.11 -13.97
CA ASN A 766 -9.35 50.29 -13.35
C ASN A 766 -10.27 49.98 -12.17
N HIS A 767 -10.75 48.73 -12.05
CA HIS A 767 -11.61 48.32 -10.94
C HIS A 767 -10.85 47.88 -9.69
N CYS A 768 -9.74 47.13 -9.82
CA CYS A 768 -9.03 46.54 -8.67
C CYS A 768 -7.52 46.81 -8.66
N GLY A 769 -6.99 47.58 -9.61
CA GLY A 769 -5.57 47.92 -9.70
C GLY A 769 -4.65 46.77 -10.12
N ASN A 770 -5.19 45.58 -10.42
CA ASN A 770 -4.39 44.43 -10.83
C ASN A 770 -3.63 44.71 -12.14
N LYS A 771 -2.33 44.42 -12.15
CA LYS A 771 -1.42 44.69 -13.28
C LYS A 771 -1.14 43.47 -14.15
N LEU A 772 -1.74 42.32 -13.83
CA LEU A 772 -1.55 41.10 -14.59
C LEU A 772 -2.44 41.13 -15.84
N SER A 773 -1.82 41.42 -16.98
CA SER A 773 -2.40 41.31 -18.32
C SER A 773 -1.37 40.69 -19.28
N GLY A 774 -1.84 40.02 -20.32
CA GLY A 774 -0.97 39.39 -21.31
C GLY A 774 -1.72 38.45 -22.23
N TYR A 775 -1.18 38.22 -23.43
CA TYR A 775 -1.80 37.33 -24.42
C TYR A 775 -1.04 36.02 -24.53
N ILE A 776 -1.59 34.96 -23.94
CA ILE A 776 -1.06 33.60 -24.04
C ILE A 776 -1.74 32.93 -25.25
N ARG A 777 -0.98 32.68 -26.31
CA ARG A 777 -1.48 32.08 -27.56
C ARG A 777 -1.37 30.56 -27.56
N VAL A 778 -0.38 30.03 -26.86
CA VAL A 778 -0.15 28.58 -26.82
C VAL A 778 -1.08 27.94 -25.81
N GLU A 779 -2.09 27.21 -26.28
CA GLU A 779 -3.07 26.50 -25.43
C GLU A 779 -2.42 25.57 -24.40
N ARG A 780 -1.28 24.95 -24.74
CA ARG A 780 -0.57 24.08 -23.78
C ARG A 780 -0.05 24.84 -22.57
N ILE A 781 0.41 26.10 -22.74
CA ILE A 781 0.84 26.94 -21.62
C ILE A 781 -0.36 27.28 -20.73
N ILE A 782 -1.49 27.67 -21.34
CA ILE A 782 -2.75 27.95 -20.65
C ILE A 782 -3.16 26.75 -19.81
N TYR A 783 -3.22 25.57 -20.44
CA TYR A 783 -3.68 24.33 -19.82
C TYR A 783 -2.80 23.94 -18.63
N ASN A 784 -1.47 23.94 -18.80
CA ASN A 784 -0.53 23.59 -17.74
C ASN A 784 -0.64 24.51 -16.51
N HIS A 785 -0.75 25.82 -16.74
CA HIS A 785 -0.86 26.78 -15.63
C HIS A 785 -2.26 26.74 -15.00
N ALA A 786 -3.31 26.46 -15.77
CA ALA A 786 -4.66 26.23 -15.25
C ALA A 786 -4.71 24.99 -14.34
N GLN A 787 -4.06 23.89 -14.73
CA GLN A 787 -3.93 22.71 -13.87
C GLN A 787 -3.23 23.05 -12.54
N MET A 788 -2.13 23.81 -12.58
CA MET A 788 -1.44 24.25 -11.37
C MET A 788 -2.33 25.15 -10.49
N MET A 789 -3.12 26.05 -11.06
CA MET A 789 -4.06 26.87 -10.28
C MET A 789 -5.21 26.05 -9.67
N ALA A 790 -5.75 25.08 -10.40
CA ALA A 790 -6.76 24.17 -9.88
C ALA A 790 -6.20 23.32 -8.73
N LEU A 791 -4.98 22.80 -8.87
CA LEU A 791 -4.28 22.07 -7.80
C LEU A 791 -4.01 22.93 -6.57
N LEU A 792 -3.75 24.24 -6.75
CA LEU A 792 -3.56 25.15 -5.62
C LEU A 792 -4.85 25.28 -4.79
N ASP A 793 -6.02 25.28 -5.44
CA ASP A 793 -7.30 25.25 -4.75
C ASP A 793 -7.49 23.92 -4.01
N CYS A 794 -7.12 22.80 -4.64
CA CYS A 794 -7.15 21.48 -4.01
C CYS A 794 -6.18 21.35 -2.84
N LEU A 795 -5.02 21.99 -2.88
CA LEU A 795 -4.03 21.97 -1.80
C LEU A 795 -4.61 22.54 -0.50
N ARG A 796 -5.59 23.46 -0.59
CA ARG A 796 -6.31 24.03 0.57
C ARG A 796 -7.20 23.02 1.30
N LEU A 797 -7.55 21.89 0.67
CA LEU A 797 -8.25 20.79 1.35
C LEU A 797 -7.36 20.09 2.38
N VAL A 798 -6.03 20.23 2.23
CA VAL A 798 -5.02 19.52 3.04
C VAL A 798 -4.25 20.48 3.93
N LEU A 799 -3.99 21.70 3.47
CA LEU A 799 -3.18 22.70 4.16
C LEU A 799 -3.94 24.01 4.43
N PRO A 800 -3.69 24.66 5.57
CA PRO A 800 -4.32 25.94 5.93
C PRO A 800 -3.62 27.13 5.24
N LEU A 801 -3.62 27.16 3.90
CA LEU A 801 -3.07 28.31 3.16
C LEU A 801 -3.95 29.55 3.35
N SER A 802 -3.34 30.68 3.71
CA SER A 802 -4.02 31.96 3.82
C SER A 802 -4.44 32.49 2.43
N ASP A 803 -5.47 33.33 2.38
CA ASP A 803 -5.90 33.93 1.11
C ASP A 803 -4.79 34.79 0.48
N ASP A 804 -3.95 35.43 1.31
CA ASP A 804 -2.78 36.19 0.85
C ASP A 804 -1.77 35.29 0.14
N GLN A 805 -1.41 34.15 0.75
CA GLN A 805 -0.51 33.17 0.15
C GLN A 805 -1.07 32.65 -1.19
N VAL A 806 -2.35 32.28 -1.20
CA VAL A 806 -3.04 31.78 -2.41
C VAL A 806 -3.02 32.83 -3.52
N ASN A 807 -3.35 34.09 -3.21
CA ASN A 807 -3.40 35.16 -4.20
C ASN A 807 -2.02 35.48 -4.78
N HIS A 808 -0.99 35.54 -3.94
CA HIS A 808 0.40 35.71 -4.38
C HIS A 808 0.88 34.54 -5.26
N THR A 809 0.56 33.29 -4.88
CA THR A 809 0.90 32.11 -5.68
C THR A 809 0.17 32.09 -7.02
N ARG A 810 -1.11 32.45 -7.07
CA ARG A 810 -1.85 32.59 -8.35
C ARG A 810 -1.24 33.67 -9.23
N ALA A 811 -0.92 34.84 -8.68
CA ALA A 811 -0.26 35.91 -9.40
C ALA A 811 1.09 35.46 -9.98
N GLN A 812 1.87 34.71 -9.19
CA GLN A 812 3.13 34.12 -9.63
C GLN A 812 2.92 33.14 -10.81
N LEU A 813 1.92 32.25 -10.73
CA LEU A 813 1.60 31.32 -11.82
C LEU A 813 1.18 32.05 -13.11
N VAL A 814 0.43 33.15 -13.01
CA VAL A 814 0.08 33.97 -14.19
C VAL A 814 1.33 34.60 -14.82
N ARG A 815 2.23 35.18 -14.02
CA ARG A 815 3.49 35.75 -14.52
C ARG A 815 4.34 34.70 -15.22
N MET A 816 4.49 33.52 -14.60
CA MET A 816 5.22 32.39 -15.18
C MET A 816 4.63 31.98 -16.55
N ALA A 817 3.31 32.01 -16.69
CA ALA A 817 2.64 31.69 -17.96
C ALA A 817 2.94 32.73 -19.05
N ILE A 818 2.89 34.03 -18.71
CA ILE A 818 3.23 35.14 -19.62
C ILE A 818 4.70 35.06 -20.03
N GLU A 819 5.61 34.90 -19.07
CA GLU A 819 7.05 34.76 -19.33
C GLU A 819 7.34 33.55 -20.21
N ARG A 820 6.65 32.43 -19.98
CA ARG A 820 6.79 31.24 -20.81
C ARG A 820 6.32 31.48 -22.23
N GLN A 821 5.19 32.17 -22.43
CA GLN A 821 4.73 32.56 -23.77
C GLN A 821 5.75 33.46 -24.47
N ALA A 822 6.30 34.45 -23.76
CA ALA A 822 7.31 35.35 -24.29
C ALA A 822 8.58 34.58 -24.72
N SER A 823 9.08 33.67 -23.88
CA SER A 823 10.27 32.86 -24.19
C SER A 823 10.09 31.89 -25.38
N ILE A 824 8.85 31.52 -25.70
CA ILE A 824 8.51 30.70 -26.87
C ILE A 824 8.29 31.58 -28.11
N SER A 825 8.14 32.88 -27.94
CA SER A 825 7.99 33.81 -29.07
C SER A 825 9.32 34.45 -29.47
N SER A 826 10.33 34.42 -28.60
CA SER A 826 11.67 34.98 -28.84
C SER A 826 12.59 34.01 -29.59
N ASP A 827 13.50 34.58 -30.38
CA ASP A 827 14.60 33.84 -31.00
C ASP A 827 15.64 33.33 -30.00
N HIS A 828 16.39 32.30 -30.40
CA HIS A 828 17.60 31.89 -29.68
C HIS A 828 18.62 33.05 -29.65
N PRO A 829 19.40 33.26 -28.58
CA PRO A 829 20.34 34.40 -28.49
C PRO A 829 21.26 34.55 -29.71
N VAL A 830 21.82 33.45 -30.21
CA VAL A 830 22.63 33.42 -31.45
C VAL A 830 21.86 33.91 -32.68
N VAL A 831 20.57 33.59 -32.78
CA VAL A 831 19.72 34.03 -33.90
C VAL A 831 19.34 35.49 -33.74
N ALA A 832 19.04 35.93 -32.51
CA ALA A 832 18.79 37.34 -32.21
C ALA A 832 20.02 38.20 -32.54
N GLU A 833 21.22 37.81 -32.09
CA GLU A 833 22.48 38.48 -32.41
C GLU A 833 22.74 38.50 -33.92
N PHE A 834 22.47 37.40 -34.63
CA PHE A 834 22.57 37.36 -36.10
C PHE A 834 21.66 38.40 -36.75
N TRP A 835 20.42 38.54 -36.30
CA TRP A 835 19.47 39.52 -36.85
C TRP A 835 19.82 40.96 -36.46
N GLU A 836 20.33 41.21 -35.25
CA GLU A 836 20.88 42.51 -34.85
C GLU A 836 22.05 42.92 -35.75
N VAL A 837 22.97 41.99 -36.03
CA VAL A 837 24.08 42.20 -36.97
C VAL A 837 23.56 42.39 -38.40
N TYR A 838 22.51 41.67 -38.80
CA TYR A 838 21.88 41.87 -40.11
C TYR A 838 21.33 43.28 -40.25
N GLU A 839 20.55 43.77 -39.29
CA GLU A 839 19.99 45.13 -39.31
C GLU A 839 21.10 46.18 -39.33
N TYR A 840 22.14 46.00 -38.51
CA TYR A 840 23.31 46.88 -38.51
C TYR A 840 23.97 46.92 -39.89
N LEU A 841 24.32 45.76 -40.46
CA LEU A 841 25.02 45.69 -41.75
C LEU A 841 24.15 46.19 -42.90
N GLN A 842 22.86 45.85 -42.89
CA GLN A 842 21.92 46.26 -43.92
C GLN A 842 21.63 47.77 -43.84
N GLY A 843 21.75 48.38 -42.67
CA GLY A 843 21.61 49.83 -42.45
C GLY A 843 22.88 50.66 -42.71
N LEU A 844 24.01 50.06 -43.09
CA LEU A 844 25.27 50.78 -43.32
C LEU A 844 25.26 51.66 -44.57
N ASP A 845 24.54 51.26 -45.61
CA ASP A 845 24.48 51.96 -46.88
C ASP A 845 23.05 52.47 -47.11
N ALA A 846 22.88 53.79 -47.08
CA ALA A 846 21.59 54.43 -47.28
C ALA A 846 21.08 54.27 -48.73
N ASP A 847 21.98 53.98 -49.68
CA ASP A 847 21.71 54.00 -51.11
C ASP A 847 21.56 52.59 -51.73
N GLY A 848 21.74 51.50 -50.97
CA GLY A 848 21.60 50.15 -51.52
C GLY A 848 21.72 48.96 -50.55
N PRO A 849 21.34 47.76 -51.01
CA PRO A 849 21.38 46.54 -50.20
C PRO A 849 22.81 46.04 -49.97
N VAL A 850 23.15 45.77 -48.71
CA VAL A 850 24.50 45.32 -48.30
C VAL A 850 24.58 43.81 -48.11
N VAL A 851 23.64 43.22 -47.37
CA VAL A 851 23.63 41.80 -47.01
C VAL A 851 22.35 41.07 -47.42
N ASN A 852 21.26 41.80 -47.70
CA ASN A 852 20.03 41.23 -48.25
C ASN A 852 20.11 41.07 -49.77
N HIS A 853 20.26 39.84 -50.24
CA HIS A 853 20.30 39.49 -51.66
C HIS A 853 18.92 39.50 -52.34
N SER A 854 17.83 39.69 -51.59
CA SER A 854 16.46 39.70 -52.14
C SER A 854 16.17 41.01 -52.88
N LYS A 855 15.52 40.91 -54.03
CA LYS A 855 14.93 42.06 -54.75
C LYS A 855 13.46 42.31 -54.38
N LYS A 856 12.92 41.54 -53.43
CA LYS A 856 11.51 41.56 -53.02
C LYS A 856 11.41 41.97 -51.56
N ASP A 857 10.60 42.98 -51.28
CA ASP A 857 10.51 43.61 -49.95
C ASP A 857 9.92 42.69 -48.87
N HIS A 858 9.16 41.66 -49.24
CA HIS A 858 8.59 40.68 -48.30
C HIS A 858 9.51 39.48 -48.03
N LEU A 859 10.73 39.47 -48.57
CA LEU A 859 11.69 38.38 -48.41
C LEU A 859 13.07 38.92 -48.05
N ILE A 860 13.75 38.21 -47.16
CA ILE A 860 15.17 38.40 -46.87
C ILE A 860 15.93 37.21 -47.45
N ALA A 861 16.95 37.46 -48.27
CA ALA A 861 17.80 36.41 -48.82
C ALA A 861 19.23 36.59 -48.33
N ILE A 862 19.71 35.67 -47.49
CA ILE A 862 21.05 35.75 -46.92
C ILE A 862 21.95 34.67 -47.52
N ASN A 863 23.05 35.08 -48.15
CA ASN A 863 24.15 34.16 -48.37
C ASN A 863 25.03 34.16 -47.12
N LEU A 864 24.99 33.07 -46.34
CA LEU A 864 25.67 33.01 -45.04
C LEU A 864 27.19 33.24 -45.13
N ASN A 865 27.84 32.82 -46.22
CA ASN A 865 29.28 33.05 -46.40
C ASN A 865 29.59 34.53 -46.67
N ASP A 866 28.83 35.17 -47.56
CA ASP A 866 28.95 36.61 -47.82
C ASP A 866 28.60 37.43 -46.57
N PHE A 867 27.59 37.00 -45.79
CA PHE A 867 27.19 37.62 -44.53
C PHE A 867 28.30 37.57 -43.47
N VAL A 868 28.86 36.38 -43.20
CA VAL A 868 29.95 36.21 -42.23
C VAL A 868 31.18 37.03 -42.67
N LYS A 869 31.48 37.06 -43.97
CA LYS A 869 32.56 37.89 -44.50
C LYS A 869 32.31 39.38 -44.23
N CYS A 870 31.12 39.87 -44.54
CA CYS A 870 30.75 41.28 -44.34
C CYS A 870 30.75 41.68 -42.86
N ALA A 871 30.25 40.80 -41.97
CA ALA A 871 30.29 40.99 -40.53
C ALA A 871 31.74 41.11 -40.01
N ALA A 872 32.65 40.25 -40.49
CA ALA A 872 34.06 40.29 -40.12
C ALA A 872 34.75 41.59 -40.58
N GLU A 873 34.45 42.07 -41.80
CA GLU A 873 34.94 43.35 -42.32
C GLU A 873 34.52 44.54 -41.44
N HIS A 874 33.34 44.47 -40.83
CA HIS A 874 32.79 45.50 -39.95
C HIS A 874 33.00 45.22 -38.44
N ARG A 875 33.88 44.26 -38.11
CA ARG A 875 34.24 43.87 -36.73
C ARG A 875 33.05 43.44 -35.86
N GLN A 876 31.99 42.93 -36.47
CA GLN A 876 30.86 42.32 -35.77
C GLN A 876 31.23 40.89 -35.36
N LYS A 877 30.81 40.49 -34.15
CA LYS A 877 30.98 39.12 -33.67
C LYS A 877 29.78 38.28 -34.11
N LEU A 878 30.04 37.04 -34.50
CA LEU A 878 29.03 36.06 -34.87
C LEU A 878 29.45 34.68 -34.37
N ALA A 879 28.46 33.82 -34.11
CA ALA A 879 28.68 32.39 -33.92
C ALA A 879 29.30 31.73 -35.16
N ASP A 880 29.84 30.53 -35.00
CA ASP A 880 30.41 29.80 -36.12
C ASP A 880 29.33 29.43 -37.17
N ILE A 881 29.75 29.25 -38.43
CA ILE A 881 28.81 29.05 -39.52
C ILE A 881 27.99 27.76 -39.41
N ASN A 882 28.49 26.72 -38.73
CA ASN A 882 27.74 25.48 -38.53
C ASN A 882 26.68 25.69 -37.45
N GLU A 883 27.01 26.37 -36.35
CA GLU A 883 26.03 26.76 -35.33
C GLU A 883 24.95 27.67 -35.94
N LEU A 884 25.31 28.68 -36.75
CA LEU A 884 24.33 29.53 -37.45
C LEU A 884 23.40 28.71 -38.36
N ARG A 885 23.94 27.76 -39.14
CA ARG A 885 23.13 26.89 -40.01
C ARG A 885 22.15 26.02 -39.24
N ASP A 886 22.51 25.59 -38.04
CA ASP A 886 21.63 24.77 -37.22
C ASP A 886 20.57 25.62 -36.51
N ARG A 887 20.96 26.77 -35.95
CA ARG A 887 20.05 27.62 -35.17
C ARG A 887 19.10 28.45 -36.03
N LEU A 888 19.52 28.94 -37.20
CA LEU A 888 18.69 29.77 -38.08
C LEU A 888 17.49 29.02 -38.69
N LYS A 889 17.52 27.68 -38.68
CA LYS A 889 16.37 26.85 -39.08
C LYS A 889 15.14 27.11 -38.19
N ASP A 890 15.39 27.45 -36.93
CA ASP A 890 14.36 27.68 -35.92
C ASP A 890 14.10 29.19 -35.69
N SER A 891 14.54 30.05 -36.62
CA SER A 891 14.35 31.51 -36.55
C SER A 891 12.86 31.89 -36.56
N ARG A 892 12.47 32.72 -35.59
CA ARG A 892 11.12 33.18 -35.29
C ARG A 892 10.88 34.62 -35.71
N SER A 893 11.86 35.53 -35.54
CA SER A 893 11.73 36.93 -35.97
C SER A 893 11.58 37.01 -37.50
N HIS A 894 12.38 36.19 -38.21
CA HIS A 894 12.25 36.00 -39.65
C HIS A 894 12.17 34.50 -39.96
N LYS A 895 10.98 34.03 -40.33
CA LYS A 895 10.73 32.60 -40.54
C LYS A 895 11.48 32.09 -41.77
N LEU A 896 12.25 31.01 -41.61
CA LEU A 896 12.94 30.36 -42.72
C LEU A 896 11.92 29.72 -43.69
N ILE A 897 12.05 30.04 -44.97
CA ILE A 897 11.19 29.54 -46.06
C ILE A 897 11.90 28.41 -46.80
N GLU A 898 13.16 28.62 -47.19
CA GLU A 898 13.90 27.68 -48.03
C GLU A 898 15.41 27.85 -47.84
N VAL A 899 16.16 26.75 -47.83
CA VAL A 899 17.62 26.75 -47.70
C VAL A 899 18.30 26.59 -49.06
N ASN A 900 19.43 27.28 -49.27
CA ASN A 900 20.26 27.18 -50.47
C ASN A 900 19.55 27.44 -51.80
N LYS A 901 18.51 28.28 -51.81
CA LYS A 901 17.78 28.69 -53.02
C LYS A 901 18.67 29.57 -53.91
N ALA A 902 18.67 29.32 -55.21
CA ALA A 902 19.33 30.20 -56.17
C ALA A 902 18.55 31.52 -56.31
N VAL A 903 19.21 32.64 -56.03
CA VAL A 903 18.62 33.99 -56.04
C VAL A 903 19.46 34.91 -56.92
N ASP A 904 18.81 35.66 -57.79
CA ASP A 904 19.42 36.77 -58.53
C ASP A 904 19.65 37.96 -57.57
N SER A 905 20.91 38.19 -57.23
CA SER A 905 21.37 38.99 -56.10
C SER A 905 21.16 40.49 -56.24
N ALA A 906 20.38 41.09 -55.34
CA ALA A 906 20.25 42.55 -55.21
C ALA A 906 21.59 43.22 -54.85
N VAL A 907 22.34 42.65 -53.90
CA VAL A 907 23.66 43.15 -53.47
C VAL A 907 24.67 43.18 -54.63
N ARG A 908 24.77 42.11 -55.41
CA ARG A 908 25.73 42.03 -56.54
C ARG A 908 25.33 43.00 -57.66
N ALA A 909 24.03 43.15 -57.91
CA ALA A 909 23.51 44.10 -58.89
C ALA A 909 23.78 45.56 -58.46
N HIS A 910 23.70 45.86 -57.18
CA HIS A 910 24.04 47.18 -56.64
C HIS A 910 25.54 47.46 -56.72
N GLN A 911 26.40 46.52 -56.26
CA GLN A 911 27.85 46.62 -56.35
C GLN A 911 28.37 46.82 -57.79
N ALA A 912 27.73 46.16 -58.78
CA ALA A 912 28.07 46.31 -60.18
C ALA A 912 27.69 47.70 -60.77
N LYS A 913 26.75 48.42 -60.14
CA LYS A 913 26.36 49.78 -60.54
C LYS A 913 27.22 50.86 -59.88
N THR A 914 27.69 50.64 -58.65
CA THR A 914 28.43 51.64 -57.86
C THR A 914 29.96 51.50 -57.93
N GLY A 915 30.48 50.32 -58.25
CA GLY A 915 31.93 50.07 -58.35
C GLY A 915 32.49 50.19 -59.76
N ASN A 916 33.47 51.09 -59.98
CA ASN A 916 34.18 51.26 -61.26
C ASN A 916 35.31 50.23 -61.46
N TYR A 917 35.08 48.95 -61.13
CA TYR A 917 36.02 47.85 -61.32
C TYR A 917 35.30 46.59 -61.82
N THR A 918 35.88 45.97 -62.85
CA THR A 918 35.49 44.68 -63.42
C THR A 918 35.55 43.57 -62.36
N ILE A 919 34.41 43.28 -61.75
CA ILE A 919 34.20 42.07 -60.97
C ILE A 919 32.98 41.33 -61.55
N SER A 920 33.24 40.40 -62.46
CA SER A 920 32.24 39.48 -63.04
C SER A 920 31.87 38.37 -62.05
N LYS A 921 31.42 38.74 -60.85
CA LYS A 921 30.82 37.76 -59.93
C LYS A 921 29.49 37.29 -60.50
N GLN A 922 29.23 35.97 -60.42
CA GLN A 922 27.96 35.41 -60.88
C GLN A 922 26.78 36.14 -60.19
N PRO A 923 25.77 36.59 -60.96
CA PRO A 923 24.63 37.32 -60.40
C PRO A 923 23.74 36.42 -59.53
N ILE A 924 23.80 35.11 -59.76
CA ILE A 924 23.05 34.12 -59.02
C ILE A 924 23.88 33.61 -57.83
N VAL A 925 23.31 33.70 -56.63
CA VAL A 925 23.91 33.22 -55.38
C VAL A 925 22.95 32.30 -54.65
N LYS A 926 23.47 31.29 -53.96
CA LYS A 926 22.65 30.41 -53.11
C LYS A 926 22.42 31.09 -51.76
N CYS A 927 21.16 31.35 -51.44
CA CYS A 927 20.77 32.04 -50.22
C CYS A 927 19.84 31.18 -49.36
N TRP A 928 19.85 31.49 -48.08
CA TRP A 928 18.80 31.11 -47.13
C TRP A 928 17.72 32.18 -47.21
N MET A 929 16.49 31.76 -47.48
CA MET A 929 15.34 32.64 -47.70
C MET A 929 14.51 32.72 -46.43
N PHE A 930 14.31 33.92 -45.94
CA PHE A 930 13.48 34.20 -44.79
C PHE A 930 12.33 35.15 -45.16
N GLN A 931 11.26 35.08 -44.40
CA GLN A 931 10.19 36.08 -44.46
C GLN A 931 10.69 37.39 -43.85
N ALA A 932 10.55 38.50 -44.59
CA ALA A 932 10.93 39.83 -44.11
C ALA A 932 10.06 40.30 -42.94
#